data_AF-A0A1T4YID4-F1
#
_entry.id   AF-A0A1T4YID4-F1
#
_cell.length_a   1.000
_cell.length_b   1.000
_cell.length_c   1.000
_cell.angle_alpha   90.00
_cell.angle_beta   90.00
_cell.angle_gamma   90.00
#
_symmetry.space_group_name_H-M   'P 1'
#
loop_
_entity.id
_entity.type
_entity.pdbx_description
1 polymer ?
#
loop_
_entity_poly.entity_id
_entity_poly.type
_entity_poly.pdbx_seq_one_letter_code
_entity_poly.pdbx_strand_id
1 'polypeptide(L)'
;MPHRCPRWFLLLGLCFALFPAERLQAKTFVLMTENLEMPGGWVLETDSGLNRGARRYLTAPTPAVESAPAVGAIQMPHAGKWRVWVRSRDFAKDRPGARYFSLRLGQTRLEHRFGTHGQEGQDGWAWEDGGTIQAEAGPLLVVLGETARHSARCEAILLTDNMSYVPEGVTWELHKEAAVTQPVSLDEASRKNFSPAAMTQVADAPTAKLENEHLRITFHTGKTDTGTAIGMKVAVKQGAEWQPLQEHADTASYRILSRPLESSPTISRGRVYPTWDTSESPTVKVQAGDSSALTRLGPGTVPWLAGHCHPLRPIAAEQVDAQSVHLTFAPTPAGRLYVTWVLEPGRRDALIRMSFKPAQPGHYSLGFHGPLAVAPAQADDWLLPFQFHDWRFPDHPLLLLNSTTPTPMTLVNRNRVSCALVADPDQIPYAWLREDHSRYGFGLRNEEGQAQPMLYSPVMGLPGSRSEGTEISSRFRLWVQPGDWYAAYRGIADELFALKDYREPTTFSLTESVFNLLELMRDEAASGWDAQAKGSVQIESRNVVTQSSPLVYLSLYLLTGDRTLYEQLARPSLEFLLSRPSAHFAIESEIGDNYYQHQPMQGPVKLFGAATYASALTMTQGRTGAFAELALTADQQLRRTTPNGHGQPFDDALALYQATGETTWKHEAVALGDKYLAQLAAPAPLKDPGDRHFVNVSYTSNWEGLLHLYEATGEKRFLTAATEGARELITTLWTQPKLPTRSQTVKLNPGGVYDHARSIWWWGNGRKRVGVYEGPATEGSIDTPAPKIPEREVPAWTVSNIGLGLEHPFTYVRREGQANILMSVWAANLLRMSHLTGDPAFRIAARNAMIGRYANYPGYYLDGQTDEFRRADYPVKGPDITSLYVHHIAPFTASVLDFLFTDAEVRSHGQVIFPTTRQMGYVWFDSRLWGHAPGHVYEDAAWPWLNQKAVTLNNPKVDHLLAEGHGKLHILLLNQALAEQKVQLHIDESLLGRALTQTHLQAKLNNQKAPDVPMSHGVAEISLPTQGFLVLTLDEVKLDVLTHRQAPTAKTSLPTLPVMERRPLGQSPWQALATRLAVPPFLWQDFYAYVNCGLHDAKAAVLHYRIGDGPAQRQEVTHFPFEFSVQVEDPQATITWDMEVQLPDGTWAKTAQP
;
A
#
# COMPACT_ATOMS: atom_id res chain seq x y z
N MET A 1 -15.55 -82.03 -1.68
CA MET A 1 -15.54 -81.84 -0.22
C MET A 1 -14.67 -82.93 0.41
N PRO A 2 -13.96 -82.74 1.54
CA PRO A 2 -13.69 -81.52 2.32
C PRO A 2 -12.17 -81.33 2.65
N HIS A 3 -11.83 -80.21 3.31
CA HIS A 3 -10.59 -79.85 4.03
C HIS A 3 -9.20 -80.15 3.42
N ARG A 4 -8.40 -79.10 3.18
CA ARG A 4 -6.94 -79.23 3.00
C ARG A 4 -6.11 -78.14 3.68
N CYS A 5 -5.40 -78.58 4.70
CA CYS A 5 -3.99 -78.30 5.03
C CYS A 5 -3.36 -79.71 5.26
N PRO A 6 -2.03 -79.98 5.27
CA PRO A 6 -0.92 -79.05 5.54
C PRO A 6 0.45 -79.33 4.83
N ARG A 7 1.38 -78.38 5.00
CA ARG A 7 2.84 -78.53 5.32
C ARG A 7 3.88 -79.21 4.37
N TRP A 8 4.95 -78.42 4.10
CA TRP A 8 6.42 -78.71 4.05
C TRP A 8 7.02 -79.34 2.77
N PHE A 9 7.88 -78.61 2.04
CA PHE A 9 9.35 -78.47 2.19
C PHE A 9 9.92 -77.73 0.96
N LEU A 10 10.68 -76.66 1.20
CA LEU A 10 11.35 -75.82 0.18
C LEU A 10 12.84 -76.19 0.13
N LEU A 11 13.37 -76.38 -1.07
CA LEU A 11 14.77 -76.72 -1.35
C LEU A 11 15.44 -75.53 -2.08
N LEU A 12 16.71 -75.31 -1.72
CA LEU A 12 17.59 -74.18 -2.01
C LEU A 12 17.80 -73.83 -3.50
N GLY A 13 18.11 -72.56 -3.77
CA GLY A 13 18.90 -72.18 -4.95
C GLY A 13 18.92 -70.68 -5.30
N LEU A 14 19.81 -69.91 -4.63
CA LEU A 14 20.46 -68.66 -5.08
C LEU A 14 19.62 -67.58 -5.82
N CYS A 15 19.22 -66.55 -5.07
CA CYS A 15 19.28 -65.14 -5.51
C CYS A 15 19.76 -64.30 -4.31
N PHE A 16 21.08 -64.14 -4.20
CA PHE A 16 21.70 -63.16 -3.31
C PHE A 16 21.88 -61.83 -4.08
N ALA A 17 21.68 -60.73 -3.35
CA ALA A 17 21.97 -59.33 -3.66
C ALA A 17 20.77 -58.45 -4.10
N LEU A 18 20.67 -57.32 -3.38
CA LEU A 18 19.86 -56.11 -3.60
C LEU A 18 18.48 -56.06 -2.90
N PHE A 19 18.48 -56.14 -1.57
CA PHE A 19 17.71 -55.13 -0.83
C PHE A 19 18.66 -53.94 -0.59
N PRO A 20 18.35 -52.72 -1.04
CA PRO A 20 19.06 -51.56 -0.54
C PRO A 20 18.81 -51.56 0.97
N ALA A 21 19.87 -51.70 1.76
CA ALA A 21 19.83 -51.14 3.10
C ALA A 21 19.46 -49.67 2.86
N GLU A 22 18.26 -49.26 3.27
CA GLU A 22 18.00 -47.84 3.47
C GLU A 22 19.12 -47.37 4.39
N ARG A 23 20.13 -46.71 3.82
CA ARG A 23 21.03 -45.89 4.62
C ARG A 23 20.09 -44.92 5.30
N LEU A 24 19.89 -45.08 6.60
CA LEU A 24 19.32 -44.05 7.46
C LEU A 24 20.09 -42.78 7.12
N GLN A 25 19.48 -41.94 6.28
CA GLN A 25 20.08 -40.70 5.84
C GLN A 25 20.10 -39.82 7.08
N ALA A 26 21.30 -39.39 7.47
CA ALA A 26 21.49 -38.57 8.65
C ALA A 26 20.54 -37.36 8.59
N LYS A 27 19.77 -37.15 9.66
CA LYS A 27 18.82 -36.07 9.78
C LYS A 27 19.52 -34.77 10.20
N THR A 28 19.23 -33.71 9.47
CA THR A 28 19.69 -32.34 9.74
C THR A 28 18.52 -31.41 9.51
N PHE A 29 18.17 -30.59 10.49
CA PHE A 29 17.11 -29.60 10.35
C PHE A 29 17.45 -28.29 11.07
N VAL A 30 16.78 -27.21 10.67
CA VAL A 30 17.02 -25.84 11.16
C VAL A 30 15.77 -25.29 11.83
N LEU A 31 15.91 -24.82 13.06
CA LEU A 31 14.95 -23.98 13.75
C LEU A 31 15.38 -22.53 13.59
N MET A 32 14.59 -21.76 12.84
CA MET A 32 14.72 -20.31 12.81
C MET A 32 14.17 -19.71 14.11
N THR A 33 14.89 -18.79 14.75
CA THR A 33 14.52 -18.31 16.11
C THR A 33 13.25 -17.47 16.12
N GLU A 34 12.86 -16.87 15.00
CA GLU A 34 11.57 -16.18 14.85
C GLU A 34 10.37 -17.12 14.99
N ASN A 35 10.57 -18.45 14.89
CA ASN A 35 9.53 -19.45 15.07
C ASN A 35 9.41 -19.95 16.52
N LEU A 36 10.18 -19.39 17.48
CA LEU A 36 9.96 -19.67 18.89
C LEU A 36 8.63 -19.06 19.34
N GLU A 37 7.76 -19.88 19.92
CA GLU A 37 6.39 -19.52 20.28
C GLU A 37 6.30 -18.33 21.25
N MET A 38 7.21 -18.26 22.23
CA MET A 38 7.24 -17.20 23.24
C MET A 38 8.58 -16.49 23.23
N PRO A 39 8.71 -15.29 22.66
CA PRO A 39 9.99 -14.59 22.60
C PRO A 39 10.46 -14.06 23.97
N GLY A 40 9.60 -14.07 24.99
CA GLY A 40 9.96 -13.62 26.34
C GLY A 40 10.26 -12.13 26.38
N GLY A 41 11.49 -11.77 26.75
CA GLY A 41 12.00 -10.40 26.65
C GLY A 41 12.70 -10.09 25.32
N TRP A 42 12.89 -11.08 24.44
CA TRP A 42 13.60 -10.88 23.18
C TRP A 42 12.71 -10.19 22.14
N VAL A 43 13.34 -9.38 21.29
CA VAL A 43 12.67 -8.61 20.24
C VAL A 43 13.01 -9.20 18.89
N LEU A 44 12.00 -9.44 18.06
CA LEU A 44 12.19 -9.83 16.67
C LEU A 44 12.67 -8.64 15.84
N GLU A 45 13.79 -8.82 15.16
CA GLU A 45 14.42 -7.83 14.29
C GLU A 45 14.51 -8.36 12.85
N THR A 46 14.71 -7.45 11.91
CA THR A 46 14.83 -7.77 10.49
C THR A 46 15.90 -6.88 9.85
N ASP A 47 16.89 -7.49 9.20
CA ASP A 47 17.99 -6.79 8.52
C ASP A 47 17.55 -6.30 7.13
N SER A 48 17.61 -4.99 6.90
CA SER A 48 17.04 -4.36 5.68
C SER A 48 17.98 -4.34 4.47
N GLY A 49 19.28 -4.54 4.68
CA GLY A 49 20.31 -4.22 3.68
C GLY A 49 20.54 -5.28 2.60
N LEU A 50 19.76 -6.37 2.56
CA LEU A 50 20.05 -7.51 1.69
C LEU A 50 19.02 -7.60 0.55
N ASN A 51 19.49 -7.40 -0.69
CA ASN A 51 18.72 -7.54 -1.94
C ASN A 51 18.20 -8.98 -2.21
N ARG A 52 18.35 -9.93 -1.28
CA ARG A 52 17.99 -11.36 -1.42
C ARG A 52 17.38 -11.96 -0.15
N GLY A 53 16.30 -11.35 0.32
CA GLY A 53 15.53 -11.83 1.48
C GLY A 53 15.94 -11.14 2.78
N ALA A 54 14.95 -10.73 3.56
CA ALA A 54 15.18 -10.05 4.81
C ALA A 54 15.56 -11.06 5.90
N ARG A 55 16.79 -10.98 6.45
CA ARG A 55 17.23 -11.84 7.56
C ARG A 55 16.43 -11.47 8.81
N ARG A 56 15.73 -12.42 9.43
CA ARG A 56 15.01 -12.24 10.70
C ARG A 56 15.77 -12.91 11.83
N TYR A 57 15.78 -12.30 13.02
CA TYR A 57 16.49 -12.83 14.17
C TYR A 57 15.95 -12.24 15.48
N LEU A 58 16.16 -12.94 16.59
CA LEU A 58 15.85 -12.43 17.91
C LEU A 58 17.03 -11.64 18.49
N THR A 59 16.72 -10.50 19.10
CA THR A 59 17.68 -9.63 19.81
C THR A 59 17.31 -9.49 21.28
N ALA A 60 18.29 -9.64 22.18
CA ALA A 60 18.09 -9.46 23.60
C ALA A 60 17.83 -7.97 23.95
N PRO A 61 16.92 -7.67 24.89
CA PRO A 61 16.49 -6.31 25.19
C PRO A 61 17.55 -5.50 25.94
N THR A 62 17.30 -4.19 26.07
CA THR A 62 18.14 -3.24 26.81
C THR A 62 17.30 -2.59 27.93
N PRO A 63 17.74 -2.62 29.22
CA PRO A 63 18.94 -3.27 29.76
C PRO A 63 18.80 -4.80 29.93
N ALA A 64 19.93 -5.50 29.98
CA ALA A 64 20.01 -6.97 29.84
C ALA A 64 19.97 -7.77 31.15
N VAL A 65 19.85 -7.13 32.29
CA VAL A 65 19.88 -7.81 33.58
C VAL A 65 18.42 -8.17 33.88
N GLU A 66 18.05 -9.45 33.76
CA GLU A 66 16.70 -10.03 34.02
C GLU A 66 15.71 -10.15 32.83
N SER A 67 16.17 -10.24 31.58
CA SER A 67 15.25 -10.55 30.48
C SER A 67 14.78 -12.01 30.52
N ALA A 68 13.47 -12.24 30.52
CA ALA A 68 12.90 -13.58 30.37
C ALA A 68 13.36 -14.23 29.04
N PRO A 69 13.77 -15.51 29.04
CA PRO A 69 14.26 -16.20 27.85
C PRO A 69 13.17 -16.36 26.78
N ALA A 70 13.59 -16.47 25.52
CA ALA A 70 12.71 -16.92 24.44
C ALA A 70 12.57 -18.46 24.51
N VAL A 71 11.36 -18.97 24.32
CA VAL A 71 11.00 -20.37 24.51
C VAL A 71 10.12 -20.87 23.36
N GLY A 72 10.34 -22.11 22.95
CA GLY A 72 9.49 -22.86 22.04
C GLY A 72 9.74 -24.35 22.21
N ALA A 73 9.06 -25.19 21.43
CA ALA A 73 9.37 -26.61 21.38
C ALA A 73 9.44 -27.13 19.95
N ILE A 74 10.24 -28.16 19.75
CA ILE A 74 10.40 -28.85 18.46
C ILE A 74 10.18 -30.34 18.64
N GLN A 75 9.76 -31.02 17.58
CA GLN A 75 9.62 -32.46 17.54
C GLN A 75 10.94 -33.11 17.13
N MET A 76 11.56 -33.87 18.04
CA MET A 76 12.71 -34.70 17.73
C MET A 76 12.26 -35.97 17.01
N PRO A 77 12.86 -36.32 15.85
CA PRO A 77 12.39 -37.42 15.02
C PRO A 77 12.72 -38.80 15.61
N HIS A 78 13.81 -38.90 16.38
CA HIS A 78 14.20 -40.10 17.08
C HIS A 78 15.13 -39.77 18.26
N ALA A 79 15.23 -40.70 19.20
CA ALA A 79 16.20 -40.63 20.26
C ALA A 79 17.63 -40.78 19.70
N GLY A 80 18.61 -40.13 20.31
CA GLY A 80 20.00 -40.24 19.89
C GLY A 80 20.88 -39.07 20.30
N LYS A 81 22.12 -39.12 19.83
CA LYS A 81 23.10 -38.05 20.01
C LYS A 81 22.97 -37.06 18.85
N TRP A 82 22.84 -35.78 19.17
CA TRP A 82 22.68 -34.69 18.22
C TRP A 82 23.76 -33.63 18.43
N ARG A 83 24.34 -33.13 17.34
CA ARG A 83 25.24 -31.98 17.34
C ARG A 83 24.43 -30.72 17.07
N VAL A 84 24.77 -29.65 17.77
CA VAL A 84 24.03 -28.38 17.77
C VAL A 84 24.93 -27.29 17.21
N TRP A 85 24.42 -26.53 16.24
CA TRP A 85 25.05 -25.33 15.71
C TRP A 85 24.13 -24.15 15.89
N VAL A 86 24.67 -22.98 16.26
CA VAL A 86 23.87 -21.77 16.45
C VAL A 86 24.45 -20.66 15.59
N ARG A 87 23.57 -19.94 14.88
CA ARG A 87 23.94 -18.77 14.09
C ARG A 87 23.70 -17.50 14.90
N SER A 88 24.78 -16.83 15.26
CA SER A 88 24.80 -15.64 16.13
C SER A 88 25.56 -14.49 15.49
N ARG A 89 25.39 -13.29 16.05
CA ARG A 89 26.12 -12.09 15.61
C ARG A 89 27.08 -11.60 16.69
N ASP A 90 28.35 -11.46 16.33
CA ASP A 90 29.39 -10.80 17.11
C ASP A 90 30.34 -10.05 16.16
N PHE A 91 31.13 -9.10 16.65
CA PHE A 91 31.97 -8.26 15.79
C PHE A 91 33.43 -8.36 16.21
N ALA A 92 34.35 -8.40 15.25
CA ALA A 92 35.78 -8.51 15.56
C ALA A 92 36.33 -7.23 16.20
N LYS A 93 35.77 -6.06 15.83
CA LYS A 93 36.29 -4.74 16.22
C LYS A 93 35.43 -3.97 17.22
N ASP A 94 34.13 -4.23 17.30
CA ASP A 94 33.21 -3.54 18.21
C ASP A 94 32.83 -4.42 19.41
N ARG A 95 33.62 -4.33 20.49
CA ARG A 95 33.40 -5.03 21.77
C ARG A 95 33.18 -6.54 21.57
N PRO A 96 34.16 -7.27 21.01
CA PRO A 96 34.04 -8.70 20.71
C PRO A 96 33.63 -9.49 21.96
N GLY A 97 32.68 -10.40 21.79
CA GLY A 97 32.16 -11.28 22.83
C GLY A 97 31.40 -10.61 23.97
N ALA A 98 31.08 -9.32 23.87
CA ALA A 98 30.30 -8.62 24.89
C ALA A 98 28.79 -8.93 24.83
N ARG A 99 28.29 -9.44 23.69
CA ARG A 99 26.86 -9.60 23.36
C ARG A 99 26.43 -11.07 23.38
N TYR A 100 26.76 -11.78 24.46
CA TYR A 100 26.59 -13.23 24.52
C TYR A 100 25.23 -13.70 25.04
N PHE A 101 24.90 -14.96 24.81
CA PHE A 101 23.75 -15.65 25.38
C PHE A 101 23.99 -17.15 25.58
N SER A 102 23.06 -17.80 26.28
CA SER A 102 23.06 -19.25 26.53
C SER A 102 21.88 -19.93 25.85
N LEU A 103 22.02 -21.22 25.54
CA LEU A 103 20.98 -22.07 24.97
C LEU A 103 20.79 -23.31 25.84
N ARG A 104 19.54 -23.68 26.10
CA ARG A 104 19.16 -24.93 26.76
C ARG A 104 18.17 -25.70 25.88
N LEU A 105 18.42 -27.01 25.76
CA LEU A 105 17.62 -27.95 24.97
C LEU A 105 17.15 -29.07 25.89
N GLY A 106 15.84 -29.18 26.09
CA GLY A 106 15.25 -30.04 27.12
C GLY A 106 15.74 -29.63 28.51
N GLN A 107 16.33 -30.58 29.23
CA GLN A 107 16.95 -30.33 30.53
C GLN A 107 18.44 -29.93 30.42
N THR A 108 19.05 -30.05 29.23
CA THR A 108 20.48 -29.85 29.02
C THR A 108 20.79 -28.40 28.63
N ARG A 109 21.41 -27.65 29.55
CA ARG A 109 22.01 -26.36 29.23
C ARG A 109 23.37 -26.56 28.56
N LEU A 110 23.58 -25.95 27.39
CA LEU A 110 24.87 -26.04 26.70
C LEU A 110 25.92 -25.22 27.47
N GLU A 111 27.13 -25.76 27.57
CA GLU A 111 28.26 -25.07 28.23
C GLU A 111 28.77 -23.87 27.41
N HIS A 112 28.65 -23.95 26.08
CA HIS A 112 29.09 -22.89 25.17
C HIS A 112 28.25 -21.62 25.32
N ARG A 113 28.92 -20.46 25.31
CA ARG A 113 28.27 -19.14 25.28
C ARG A 113 28.32 -18.60 23.86
N PHE A 114 27.16 -18.48 23.23
CA PHE A 114 27.01 -17.98 21.87
C PHE A 114 27.12 -16.46 21.82
N GLY A 115 27.42 -15.90 20.65
CA GLY A 115 27.70 -14.48 20.46
C GLY A 115 29.07 -14.06 21.00
N THR A 116 30.03 -14.98 21.02
CA THR A 116 31.41 -14.75 21.53
C THR A 116 32.53 -15.03 20.54
N HIS A 117 32.19 -15.25 19.27
CA HIS A 117 33.15 -15.69 18.26
C HIS A 117 34.11 -14.58 17.79
N GLY A 118 33.78 -13.30 17.94
CA GLY A 118 34.63 -12.16 17.56
C GLY A 118 35.04 -12.14 16.08
N GLN A 119 34.17 -12.63 15.18
CA GLN A 119 34.47 -12.72 13.74
C GLN A 119 33.73 -11.64 12.97
N GLU A 120 34.36 -11.06 11.94
CA GLU A 120 33.71 -10.05 11.10
C GLU A 120 32.67 -10.67 10.15
N GLY A 121 32.77 -11.97 9.85
CA GLY A 121 31.75 -12.78 9.17
C GLY A 121 31.08 -12.13 7.95
N GLN A 122 29.81 -12.48 7.72
CA GLN A 122 28.91 -11.75 6.81
C GLN A 122 28.19 -10.66 7.61
N ASP A 123 28.87 -9.54 7.87
CA ASP A 123 28.38 -8.46 8.75
C ASP A 123 28.19 -8.93 10.22
N GLY A 124 29.20 -9.63 10.74
CA GLY A 124 29.29 -10.14 12.10
C GLY A 124 28.56 -11.47 12.35
N TRP A 125 27.90 -12.05 11.35
CA TRP A 125 27.18 -13.33 11.51
C TRP A 125 28.08 -14.54 11.28
N ALA A 126 28.04 -15.51 12.19
CA ALA A 126 28.76 -16.79 12.08
C ALA A 126 28.01 -17.97 12.72
N TRP A 127 28.37 -19.19 12.32
CA TRP A 127 27.92 -20.43 12.97
C TRP A 127 28.91 -20.84 14.07
N GLU A 128 28.40 -21.14 15.27
CA GLU A 128 29.17 -21.60 16.43
C GLU A 128 28.80 -23.05 16.78
N ASP A 129 29.81 -23.91 17.01
CA ASP A 129 29.59 -25.30 17.50
C ASP A 129 29.14 -25.24 18.97
N GLY A 130 27.88 -25.62 19.22
CA GLY A 130 27.30 -25.71 20.54
C GLY A 130 27.62 -27.01 21.28
N GLY A 131 28.36 -27.93 20.64
CA GLY A 131 28.65 -29.26 21.14
C GLY A 131 27.56 -30.27 20.79
N THR A 132 27.39 -31.28 21.65
CA THR A 132 26.44 -32.37 21.41
C THR A 132 25.51 -32.58 22.61
N ILE A 133 24.26 -32.90 22.34
CA ILE A 133 23.26 -33.30 23.33
C ILE A 133 22.81 -34.74 23.11
N GLN A 134 22.29 -35.36 24.16
CA GLN A 134 21.47 -36.57 24.05
C GLN A 134 20.00 -36.12 24.09
N ALA A 135 19.20 -36.50 23.09
CA ALA A 135 17.79 -36.17 23.02
C ALA A 135 16.95 -37.44 22.85
N GLU A 136 15.75 -37.44 23.43
CA GLU A 136 14.74 -38.49 23.21
C GLU A 136 13.87 -38.16 21.97
N ALA A 137 13.18 -39.16 21.44
CA ALA A 137 12.13 -38.91 20.44
C ALA A 137 10.93 -38.24 21.12
N GLY A 138 10.39 -37.17 20.53
CA GLY A 138 9.30 -36.42 21.15
C GLY A 138 9.54 -34.91 21.20
N PRO A 139 8.66 -34.17 21.90
CA PRO A 139 8.83 -32.74 22.12
C PRO A 139 10.10 -32.43 22.92
N LEU A 140 10.95 -31.55 22.38
CA LEU A 140 12.14 -30.99 23.03
C LEU A 140 11.95 -29.49 23.24
N LEU A 141 11.99 -29.05 24.49
CA LEU A 141 11.92 -27.64 24.85
C LEU A 141 13.21 -26.91 24.40
N VAL A 142 13.07 -25.77 23.73
CA VAL A 142 14.16 -24.89 23.33
C VAL A 142 14.07 -23.61 24.14
N VAL A 143 15.13 -23.27 24.88
CA VAL A 143 15.18 -22.11 25.77
C VAL A 143 16.41 -21.26 25.44
N LEU A 144 16.17 -20.11 24.84
CA LEU A 144 17.16 -19.16 24.38
C LEU A 144 17.29 -18.00 25.37
N GLY A 145 18.47 -17.84 25.97
CA GLY A 145 18.80 -16.64 26.71
C GLY A 145 18.43 -16.62 28.19
N GLU A 146 18.42 -17.76 28.89
CA GLU A 146 18.33 -17.77 30.38
C GLU A 146 19.43 -16.94 31.03
N THR A 147 20.54 -16.79 30.31
CA THR A 147 21.53 -15.74 30.53
C THR A 147 21.81 -15.11 29.18
N ALA A 148 21.63 -13.79 29.09
CA ALA A 148 21.86 -12.99 27.89
C ALA A 148 22.42 -11.62 28.25
N ARG A 149 23.25 -11.04 27.37
CA ARG A 149 23.72 -9.66 27.44
C ARG A 149 22.99 -8.79 26.44
N HIS A 150 23.12 -7.47 26.62
CA HIS A 150 22.44 -6.48 25.80
C HIS A 150 22.82 -6.68 24.33
N SER A 151 21.83 -6.60 23.46
CA SER A 151 22.03 -6.73 22.01
C SER A 151 22.65 -8.05 21.55
N ALA A 152 22.56 -9.12 22.36
CA ALA A 152 22.81 -10.48 21.90
C ALA A 152 21.84 -10.83 20.77
N ARG A 153 22.30 -11.52 19.72
CA ARG A 153 21.52 -11.80 18.51
C ARG A 153 21.65 -13.25 18.08
N CYS A 154 20.52 -13.89 17.83
CA CYS A 154 20.45 -15.28 17.39
C CYS A 154 19.46 -15.42 16.23
N GLU A 155 19.91 -15.97 15.11
CA GLU A 155 19.11 -16.19 13.90
C GLU A 155 18.56 -17.61 13.82
N ALA A 156 19.40 -18.61 14.06
CA ALA A 156 19.01 -20.00 13.83
C ALA A 156 19.73 -20.98 14.75
N ILE A 157 19.09 -22.13 14.97
CA ILE A 157 19.61 -23.29 15.69
C ILE A 157 19.49 -24.49 14.75
N LEU A 158 20.59 -25.15 14.43
CA LEU A 158 20.63 -26.34 13.59
C LEU A 158 20.96 -27.56 14.46
N LEU A 159 20.18 -28.63 14.31
CA LEU A 159 20.44 -29.92 14.94
C LEU A 159 20.72 -30.98 13.88
N THR A 160 21.73 -31.81 14.12
CA THR A 160 22.08 -32.91 13.22
C THR A 160 22.59 -34.14 13.96
N ASP A 161 22.18 -35.33 13.52
CA ASP A 161 22.75 -36.61 13.96
C ASP A 161 24.02 -36.99 13.17
N ASN A 162 24.36 -36.23 12.11
CA ASN A 162 25.64 -36.31 11.42
C ASN A 162 26.70 -35.53 12.21
N MET A 163 27.44 -36.24 13.07
CA MET A 163 28.49 -35.63 13.89
C MET A 163 29.60 -34.93 13.08
N SER A 164 29.74 -35.24 11.79
CA SER A 164 30.74 -34.63 10.90
C SER A 164 30.23 -33.38 10.14
N TYR A 165 28.94 -33.07 10.23
CA TYR A 165 28.35 -31.94 9.51
C TYR A 165 28.70 -30.59 10.16
N VAL A 166 29.15 -29.65 9.32
CA VAL A 166 29.46 -28.26 9.67
C VAL A 166 28.66 -27.35 8.73
N PRO A 167 27.80 -26.46 9.22
CA PRO A 167 27.10 -25.50 8.37
C PRO A 167 28.03 -24.36 7.93
N GLU A 168 27.89 -23.94 6.66
CA GLU A 168 28.58 -22.79 6.09
C GLU A 168 27.58 -21.87 5.39
N GLY A 169 27.86 -20.57 5.38
CA GLY A 169 27.00 -19.57 4.71
C GLY A 169 25.74 -19.16 5.48
N VAL A 170 24.74 -18.69 4.72
CA VAL A 170 23.44 -18.21 5.21
C VAL A 170 22.42 -19.33 5.32
N THR A 171 21.42 -19.14 6.18
CA THR A 171 20.38 -20.15 6.48
C THR A 171 19.60 -20.60 5.25
N TRP A 172 19.27 -19.69 4.34
CA TRP A 172 18.52 -20.00 3.11
C TRP A 172 19.34 -20.70 2.01
N GLU A 173 20.67 -20.74 2.13
CA GLU A 173 21.55 -21.49 1.21
C GLU A 173 21.86 -22.92 1.70
N LEU A 174 21.50 -23.25 2.96
CA LEU A 174 21.77 -24.57 3.52
C LEU A 174 20.91 -25.69 2.91
N HIS A 175 19.76 -25.34 2.32
CA HIS A 175 18.77 -26.28 1.76
C HIS A 175 18.45 -27.46 2.71
N LYS A 176 18.20 -27.16 3.99
CA LYS A 176 17.85 -28.16 5.03
C LYS A 176 16.36 -28.12 5.39
N GLU A 177 15.87 -29.23 5.93
CA GLU A 177 14.51 -29.33 6.47
C GLU A 177 14.32 -28.30 7.61
N ALA A 178 13.14 -27.69 7.68
CA ALA A 178 12.77 -26.87 8.84
C ALA A 178 12.43 -27.77 10.03
N ALA A 179 12.76 -27.34 11.24
CA ALA A 179 12.32 -28.02 12.45
C ALA A 179 10.78 -28.03 12.53
N VAL A 180 10.20 -29.18 12.87
CA VAL A 180 8.76 -29.29 13.13
C VAL A 180 8.49 -28.74 14.54
N THR A 181 7.79 -27.61 14.65
CA THR A 181 7.47 -27.00 15.95
C THR A 181 6.37 -27.78 16.68
N GLN A 182 6.40 -27.70 18.01
CA GLN A 182 5.38 -28.23 18.92
C GLN A 182 4.91 -27.10 19.85
N PRO A 183 3.61 -27.03 20.17
CA PRO A 183 3.10 -26.03 21.09
C PRO A 183 3.64 -26.30 22.51
N VAL A 184 4.03 -25.23 23.21
CA VAL A 184 4.33 -25.32 24.65
C VAL A 184 3.03 -25.27 25.46
N SER A 185 3.00 -25.96 26.60
CA SER A 185 1.88 -25.90 27.54
C SER A 185 2.11 -24.83 28.59
N LEU A 186 1.14 -23.92 28.75
CA LEU A 186 1.14 -22.89 29.79
C LEU A 186 0.51 -23.45 31.07
N ASP A 187 1.13 -23.21 32.24
CA ASP A 187 0.51 -23.62 33.50
C ASP A 187 -0.72 -22.75 33.86
N GLU A 188 -1.68 -23.37 34.56
CA GLU A 188 -2.97 -22.73 34.85
C GLU A 188 -2.82 -21.51 35.78
N ALA A 189 -1.85 -21.55 36.70
CA ALA A 189 -1.57 -20.45 37.61
C ALA A 189 -1.09 -19.18 36.88
N SER A 190 -0.22 -19.32 35.87
CA SER A 190 0.24 -18.17 35.07
C SER A 190 -0.90 -17.58 34.23
N ARG A 191 -1.81 -18.42 33.73
CA ARG A 191 -2.96 -17.98 32.93
C ARG A 191 -3.88 -17.04 33.72
N LYS A 192 -4.09 -17.31 35.02
CA LYS A 192 -4.94 -16.50 35.92
C LYS A 192 -4.46 -15.06 36.11
N ASN A 193 -3.21 -14.74 35.77
CA ASN A 193 -2.69 -13.37 35.88
C ASN A 193 -3.19 -12.42 34.77
N PHE A 194 -3.72 -12.96 33.66
CA PHE A 194 -4.03 -12.16 32.47
C PHE A 194 -5.51 -12.17 32.07
N SER A 195 -6.30 -13.07 32.66
CA SER A 195 -7.75 -13.17 32.45
C SER A 195 -8.49 -13.09 33.78
N PRO A 196 -9.68 -12.46 33.82
CA PRO A 196 -10.49 -12.46 35.03
C PRO A 196 -11.02 -13.85 35.33
N ALA A 197 -11.35 -14.13 36.60
CA ALA A 197 -11.99 -15.37 36.99
C ALA A 197 -13.26 -15.64 36.15
N ALA A 198 -13.40 -16.87 35.66
CA ALA A 198 -14.57 -17.30 34.91
C ALA A 198 -15.82 -17.28 35.79
N MET A 199 -16.97 -16.96 35.19
CA MET A 199 -18.23 -17.01 35.91
C MET A 199 -18.74 -18.46 35.93
N THR A 200 -19.03 -18.96 37.13
CA THR A 200 -19.59 -20.31 37.32
C THR A 200 -21.11 -20.30 37.32
N GLN A 201 -21.72 -19.16 37.67
CA GLN A 201 -23.16 -18.96 37.71
C GLN A 201 -23.49 -17.51 37.32
N VAL A 202 -24.59 -17.32 36.60
CA VAL A 202 -25.13 -16.01 36.22
C VAL A 202 -26.63 -16.04 36.46
N ALA A 203 -27.17 -15.04 37.15
CA ALA A 203 -28.61 -14.89 37.34
C ALA A 203 -29.28 -14.55 35.99
N ASP A 204 -30.50 -15.05 35.79
CA ASP A 204 -31.27 -14.75 34.56
C ASP A 204 -31.84 -13.33 34.54
N ALA A 205 -32.23 -12.82 35.72
CA ALA A 205 -32.80 -11.48 35.86
C ALA A 205 -31.69 -10.42 35.92
N PRO A 206 -31.80 -9.32 35.15
CA PRO A 206 -30.80 -8.27 35.17
C PRO A 206 -30.92 -7.39 36.42
N THR A 207 -29.79 -7.06 37.02
CA THR A 207 -29.63 -6.10 38.11
C THR A 207 -29.73 -4.65 37.62
N ALA A 208 -29.29 -4.40 36.39
CA ALA A 208 -29.44 -3.11 35.71
C ALA A 208 -29.61 -3.32 34.20
N LYS A 209 -30.20 -2.34 33.51
CA LYS A 209 -30.50 -2.41 32.07
C LYS A 209 -30.37 -1.04 31.39
N LEU A 210 -29.76 -1.03 30.21
CA LEU A 210 -29.79 0.06 29.24
C LEU A 210 -30.51 -0.44 28.00
N GLU A 211 -31.51 0.29 27.52
CA GLU A 211 -32.29 -0.11 26.36
C GLU A 211 -32.83 1.11 25.61
N ASN A 212 -32.63 1.12 24.30
CA ASN A 212 -33.28 2.06 23.38
C ASN A 212 -33.88 1.28 22.19
N GLU A 213 -34.20 1.95 21.09
CA GLU A 213 -34.80 1.34 19.90
C GLU A 213 -33.87 0.42 19.09
N HIS A 214 -32.56 0.45 19.34
CA HIS A 214 -31.55 -0.29 18.57
C HIS A 214 -30.78 -1.31 19.41
N LEU A 215 -30.46 -0.95 20.65
CA LEU A 215 -29.51 -1.67 21.50
C LEU A 215 -30.09 -1.92 22.89
N ARG A 216 -29.85 -3.12 23.41
CA ARG A 216 -30.15 -3.51 24.78
C ARG A 216 -28.88 -4.08 25.42
N ILE A 217 -28.48 -3.51 26.55
CA ILE A 217 -27.38 -3.98 27.38
C ILE A 217 -27.96 -4.30 28.76
N THR A 218 -27.76 -5.53 29.22
CA THR A 218 -28.25 -6.00 30.52
C THR A 218 -27.10 -6.48 31.38
N PHE A 219 -27.14 -6.13 32.66
CA PHE A 219 -26.11 -6.45 33.64
C PHE A 219 -26.68 -7.45 34.65
N HIS A 220 -26.00 -8.57 34.84
CA HIS A 220 -26.52 -9.72 35.60
C HIS A 220 -25.56 -10.08 36.72
N THR A 221 -26.06 -10.20 37.95
CA THR A 221 -25.26 -10.70 39.06
C THR A 221 -24.91 -12.17 38.86
N GLY A 222 -23.67 -12.55 39.16
CA GLY A 222 -23.21 -13.93 39.13
C GLY A 222 -22.08 -14.18 40.11
N LYS A 223 -21.48 -15.37 40.02
CA LYS A 223 -20.44 -15.85 40.93
C LYS A 223 -19.21 -16.36 40.16
N THR A 224 -18.05 -16.04 40.68
CA THR A 224 -16.75 -16.63 40.32
C THR A 224 -16.24 -17.50 41.48
N ASP A 225 -15.10 -18.15 41.30
CA ASP A 225 -14.35 -18.82 42.38
C ASP A 225 -13.85 -17.84 43.47
N THR A 226 -13.78 -16.56 43.15
CA THR A 226 -13.21 -15.48 43.98
C THR A 226 -14.28 -14.56 44.60
N GLY A 227 -15.55 -14.66 44.19
CA GLY A 227 -16.65 -13.90 44.81
C GLY A 227 -17.79 -13.56 43.84
N THR A 228 -18.49 -12.46 44.14
CA THR A 228 -19.56 -11.93 43.29
C THR A 228 -18.97 -11.18 42.10
N ALA A 229 -19.59 -11.32 40.92
CA ALA A 229 -19.25 -10.56 39.73
C ALA A 229 -20.52 -10.16 38.95
N ILE A 230 -20.39 -9.20 38.04
CA ILE A 230 -21.43 -8.79 37.10
C ILE A 230 -21.04 -9.26 35.69
N GLY A 231 -21.93 -10.03 35.08
CA GLY A 231 -21.89 -10.35 33.65
C GLY A 231 -22.72 -9.36 32.82
N MET A 232 -22.43 -9.27 31.53
CA MET A 232 -23.09 -8.40 30.56
C MET A 232 -23.64 -9.21 29.39
N LYS A 233 -24.91 -9.02 29.05
CA LYS A 233 -25.51 -9.50 27.81
C LYS A 233 -25.88 -8.32 26.92
N VAL A 234 -25.50 -8.37 25.65
CA VAL A 234 -25.83 -7.36 24.65
C VAL A 234 -26.76 -7.98 23.60
N ALA A 235 -27.78 -7.23 23.20
CA ALA A 235 -28.68 -7.62 22.12
C ALA A 235 -28.99 -6.42 21.23
N VAL A 236 -29.10 -6.66 19.93
CA VAL A 236 -29.49 -5.65 18.94
C VAL A 236 -30.90 -5.94 18.44
N LYS A 237 -31.62 -4.89 18.06
CA LYS A 237 -32.96 -5.02 17.52
C LYS A 237 -32.92 -5.31 16.03
N GLN A 238 -33.56 -6.40 15.60
CA GLN A 238 -33.75 -6.74 14.19
C GLN A 238 -35.24 -6.97 13.93
N GLY A 239 -35.89 -6.02 13.25
CA GLY A 239 -37.35 -6.01 13.13
C GLY A 239 -38.03 -5.86 14.50
N ALA A 240 -38.88 -6.82 14.85
CA ALA A 240 -39.57 -6.87 16.15
C ALA A 240 -38.80 -7.65 17.23
N GLU A 241 -37.72 -8.36 16.85
CA GLU A 241 -37.01 -9.29 17.72
C GLU A 241 -35.69 -8.70 18.23
N TRP A 242 -35.25 -9.21 19.39
CA TRP A 242 -33.96 -8.90 19.98
C TRP A 242 -33.01 -10.06 19.70
N GLN A 243 -32.00 -9.80 18.87
CA GLN A 243 -30.95 -10.77 18.56
C GLN A 243 -29.82 -10.62 19.57
N PRO A 244 -29.50 -11.65 20.38
CA PRO A 244 -28.35 -11.60 21.28
C PRO A 244 -27.04 -11.57 20.47
N LEU A 245 -26.09 -10.76 20.92
CA LEU A 245 -24.73 -10.69 20.34
C LEU A 245 -23.87 -11.88 20.82
N GLN A 246 -24.03 -12.28 22.08
CA GLN A 246 -23.30 -13.37 22.71
C GLN A 246 -24.21 -14.26 23.56
N GLU A 247 -23.86 -15.53 23.69
CA GLU A 247 -24.60 -16.50 24.52
C GLU A 247 -24.27 -16.32 26.01
N HIS A 248 -22.99 -16.11 26.33
CA HIS A 248 -22.49 -16.02 27.71
C HIS A 248 -22.31 -14.57 28.15
N ALA A 249 -22.64 -14.30 29.42
CA ALA A 249 -22.56 -12.95 29.97
C ALA A 249 -21.14 -12.56 30.45
N ASP A 250 -20.18 -13.47 30.42
CA ASP A 250 -18.86 -13.30 31.05
C ASP A 250 -17.73 -12.99 30.07
N THR A 251 -18.04 -12.69 28.82
CA THR A 251 -17.04 -12.35 27.79
C THR A 251 -16.36 -10.99 28.03
N ALA A 252 -17.12 -9.96 28.42
CA ALA A 252 -16.61 -8.62 28.63
C ALA A 252 -15.73 -8.54 29.88
N SER A 253 -14.58 -7.85 29.79
CA SER A 253 -13.67 -7.69 30.92
C SER A 253 -12.90 -6.37 30.89
N TYR A 254 -12.44 -5.95 32.07
CA TYR A 254 -11.68 -4.71 32.28
C TYR A 254 -10.27 -5.03 32.74
N ARG A 255 -9.33 -4.13 32.49
CA ARG A 255 -7.95 -4.24 32.96
C ARG A 255 -7.43 -2.91 33.49
N ILE A 256 -6.63 -2.99 34.54
CA ILE A 256 -5.71 -1.93 34.94
C ILE A 256 -4.30 -2.46 34.69
N LEU A 257 -3.50 -1.73 33.93
CA LEU A 257 -2.06 -1.95 33.87
C LEU A 257 -1.40 -0.92 34.77
N SER A 258 -0.42 -1.32 35.57
CA SER A 258 0.30 -0.42 36.49
C SER A 258 1.80 -0.64 36.44
N ARG A 259 2.57 0.44 36.51
CA ARG A 259 4.01 0.43 36.80
C ARG A 259 4.33 1.47 37.88
N PRO A 260 5.33 1.21 38.73
CA PRO A 260 5.86 2.22 39.65
C PRO A 260 6.42 3.45 38.90
N LEU A 261 6.54 4.59 39.60
CA LEU A 261 6.97 5.86 38.99
C LEU A 261 8.43 5.81 38.53
N GLU A 262 9.27 5.05 39.22
CA GLU A 262 10.68 4.80 38.94
C GLU A 262 10.90 3.87 37.75
N SER A 263 9.92 3.03 37.41
CA SER A 263 9.95 2.12 36.26
C SER A 263 9.16 2.71 35.10
N SER A 264 9.69 3.81 34.53
CA SER A 264 9.06 4.47 33.39
C SER A 264 8.94 3.51 32.20
N PRO A 265 7.73 3.32 31.66
CA PRO A 265 7.51 2.43 30.53
C PRO A 265 8.27 2.92 29.30
N THR A 266 9.10 2.05 28.75
CA THR A 266 9.80 2.29 27.48
C THR A 266 8.97 1.68 26.36
N ILE A 267 8.51 2.53 25.46
CA ILE A 267 7.82 2.15 24.23
C ILE A 267 8.76 2.41 23.04
N SER A 268 9.05 1.35 22.28
CA SER A 268 9.77 1.48 21.01
C SER A 268 8.88 2.18 20.00
N ARG A 269 9.38 3.29 19.46
CA ARG A 269 8.69 4.17 18.52
C ARG A 269 9.29 4.01 17.13
N GLY A 270 8.47 4.26 16.10
CA GLY A 270 8.85 4.10 14.70
C GLY A 270 8.70 2.68 14.17
N ARG A 271 7.69 1.96 14.68
CA ARG A 271 7.25 0.65 14.23
C ARG A 271 5.73 0.68 14.14
N VAL A 272 5.15 -0.10 13.22
CA VAL A 272 3.69 -0.22 13.05
C VAL A 272 3.03 -0.70 14.35
N TYR A 273 3.67 -1.66 15.01
CA TYR A 273 3.24 -2.22 16.28
C TYR A 273 4.06 -1.62 17.43
N PRO A 274 3.48 -0.81 18.32
CA PRO A 274 4.16 -0.39 19.53
C PRO A 274 4.67 -1.61 20.31
N THR A 275 5.91 -1.54 20.78
CA THR A 275 6.55 -2.61 21.55
C THR A 275 7.01 -2.04 22.89
N TRP A 276 6.57 -2.65 23.97
CA TRP A 276 6.93 -2.28 25.34
C TRP A 276 8.07 -3.15 25.88
N ASP A 277 8.88 -2.57 26.77
CA ASP A 277 9.67 -3.38 27.68
C ASP A 277 8.74 -4.17 28.62
N THR A 278 9.08 -5.44 28.86
CA THR A 278 8.25 -6.37 29.63
C THR A 278 8.83 -6.67 31.01
N SER A 279 9.63 -5.74 31.57
CA SER A 279 10.32 -5.94 32.85
C SER A 279 9.34 -6.10 34.01
N GLU A 280 8.29 -5.29 34.03
CA GLU A 280 7.24 -5.29 35.08
C GLU A 280 6.12 -6.32 34.83
N SER A 281 6.20 -7.09 33.74
CA SER A 281 5.24 -8.16 33.47
C SER A 281 5.55 -9.40 34.33
N PRO A 282 4.56 -10.16 34.83
CA PRO A 282 4.84 -11.40 35.55
C PRO A 282 5.47 -12.46 34.63
N THR A 283 6.31 -13.35 35.19
CA THR A 283 6.81 -14.52 34.45
C THR A 283 5.71 -15.55 34.35
N VAL A 284 5.73 -16.32 33.27
CA VAL A 284 4.86 -17.48 33.08
C VAL A 284 5.68 -18.75 32.99
N LYS A 285 5.15 -19.85 33.53
CA LYS A 285 5.79 -21.16 33.42
C LYS A 285 5.22 -21.91 32.22
N VAL A 286 6.11 -22.33 31.33
CA VAL A 286 5.78 -23.16 30.16
C VAL A 286 6.50 -24.50 30.19
N GLN A 287 5.89 -25.52 29.57
CA GLN A 287 6.41 -26.89 29.58
C GLN A 287 6.26 -27.57 28.23
N ALA A 288 7.24 -28.38 27.85
CA ALA A 288 7.17 -29.31 26.72
C ALA A 288 7.99 -30.56 27.05
N GLY A 289 7.40 -31.73 26.82
CA GLY A 289 7.96 -32.99 27.30
C GLY A 289 8.04 -32.98 28.84
N ASP A 290 9.22 -33.29 29.36
CA ASP A 290 9.54 -33.33 30.80
C ASP A 290 10.30 -32.07 31.29
N SER A 291 10.44 -31.06 30.43
CA SER A 291 11.18 -29.83 30.73
C SER A 291 10.26 -28.62 30.87
N SER A 292 10.70 -27.63 31.65
CA SER A 292 10.00 -26.36 31.83
C SER A 292 10.93 -25.15 31.82
N ALA A 293 10.36 -23.97 31.58
CA ALA A 293 11.05 -22.68 31.62
C ALA A 293 10.11 -21.58 32.09
N LEU A 294 10.70 -20.52 32.67
CA LEU A 294 9.99 -19.27 32.92
C LEU A 294 10.21 -18.32 31.75
N THR A 295 9.15 -17.72 31.23
CA THR A 295 9.21 -16.76 30.12
C THR A 295 8.14 -15.65 30.29
N ARG A 296 7.80 -14.90 29.23
CA ARG A 296 6.65 -13.98 29.17
C ARG A 296 5.58 -14.54 28.22
N LEU A 297 4.32 -14.19 28.48
CA LEU A 297 3.17 -14.62 27.69
C LEU A 297 3.05 -13.85 26.38
N GLY A 298 4.05 -13.99 25.52
CA GLY A 298 4.12 -13.37 24.19
C GLY A 298 5.13 -12.22 24.07
N PRO A 299 5.22 -11.63 22.86
CA PRO A 299 6.11 -10.51 22.56
C PRO A 299 5.73 -9.22 23.26
N GLY A 300 6.68 -8.28 23.32
CA GLY A 300 6.45 -6.92 23.84
C GLY A 300 5.40 -6.10 23.09
N THR A 301 4.83 -6.58 21.98
CA THR A 301 3.66 -5.97 21.30
C THR A 301 2.34 -6.25 22.03
N VAL A 302 2.32 -7.22 22.93
CA VAL A 302 1.14 -7.58 23.73
C VAL A 302 0.90 -6.52 24.81
N PRO A 303 -0.28 -5.87 24.85
CA PRO A 303 -0.47 -4.69 25.67
C PRO A 303 -0.46 -4.94 27.17
N TRP A 304 -1.00 -6.08 27.64
CA TRP A 304 -1.01 -6.42 29.06
C TRP A 304 0.36 -6.85 29.61
N LEU A 305 1.40 -6.93 28.76
CA LEU A 305 2.79 -7.12 29.20
C LEU A 305 3.51 -5.79 29.47
N ALA A 306 2.88 -4.64 29.18
CA ALA A 306 3.49 -3.33 29.41
C ALA A 306 3.68 -2.98 30.90
N GLY A 307 3.09 -3.74 31.82
CA GLY A 307 3.19 -3.54 33.27
C GLY A 307 2.55 -4.68 34.05
N HIS A 308 2.32 -4.50 35.34
CA HIS A 308 1.50 -5.43 36.13
C HIS A 308 0.05 -5.37 35.65
N CYS A 309 -0.50 -6.51 35.24
CA CYS A 309 -1.87 -6.63 34.75
C CYS A 309 -2.82 -7.01 35.90
N HIS A 310 -3.88 -6.22 36.09
CA HIS A 310 -4.96 -6.51 37.02
C HIS A 310 -6.26 -6.70 36.21
N PRO A 311 -6.62 -7.94 35.83
CA PRO A 311 -7.87 -8.21 35.15
C PRO A 311 -9.06 -8.16 36.12
N LEU A 312 -10.18 -7.58 35.67
CA LEU A 312 -11.29 -7.21 36.54
C LEU A 312 -12.65 -7.53 35.92
N ARG A 313 -13.59 -7.87 36.81
CA ARG A 313 -15.04 -7.83 36.57
C ARG A 313 -15.69 -6.88 37.58
N PRO A 314 -16.79 -6.19 37.20
CA PRO A 314 -17.54 -5.41 38.16
C PRO A 314 -18.14 -6.33 39.23
N ILE A 315 -18.30 -5.84 40.44
CA ILE A 315 -18.92 -6.57 41.56
C ILE A 315 -20.34 -6.08 41.84
N ALA A 316 -20.71 -4.88 41.38
CA ALA A 316 -22.06 -4.36 41.42
C ALA A 316 -22.35 -3.48 40.19
N ALA A 317 -23.62 -3.47 39.80
CA ALA A 317 -24.17 -2.60 38.78
C ALA A 317 -25.36 -1.83 39.37
N GLU A 318 -25.29 -0.50 39.33
CA GLU A 318 -26.30 0.41 39.84
C GLU A 318 -26.99 1.12 38.67
N GLN A 319 -28.31 1.01 38.59
CA GLN A 319 -29.10 1.81 37.66
C GLN A 319 -29.16 3.26 38.17
N VAL A 320 -28.53 4.19 37.46
CA VAL A 320 -28.53 5.61 37.84
C VAL A 320 -29.81 6.27 37.35
N ASP A 321 -30.13 6.07 36.07
CA ASP A 321 -31.33 6.55 35.40
C ASP A 321 -31.63 5.63 34.19
N ALA A 322 -32.61 5.96 33.35
CA ALA A 322 -33.00 5.11 32.21
C ALA A 322 -31.90 4.93 31.15
N GLN A 323 -30.92 5.84 31.09
CA GLN A 323 -29.87 5.90 30.08
C GLN A 323 -28.49 5.57 30.64
N SER A 324 -28.34 5.49 31.97
CA SER A 324 -27.04 5.38 32.64
C SER A 324 -26.98 4.24 33.67
N VAL A 325 -25.90 3.45 33.61
CA VAL A 325 -25.56 2.43 34.60
C VAL A 325 -24.16 2.67 35.13
N HIS A 326 -23.99 2.62 36.45
CA HIS A 326 -22.71 2.72 37.13
C HIS A 326 -22.23 1.35 37.60
N LEU A 327 -20.96 1.04 37.33
CA LEU A 327 -20.31 -0.21 37.67
C LEU A 327 -19.20 0.07 38.69
N THR A 328 -19.20 -0.72 39.76
CA THR A 328 -18.16 -0.67 40.79
C THR A 328 -17.36 -1.96 40.80
N PHE A 329 -16.08 -1.85 41.17
CA PHE A 329 -15.11 -2.93 41.12
C PHE A 329 -14.49 -3.16 42.51
N ALA A 330 -14.04 -4.39 42.76
CA ALA A 330 -13.25 -4.67 43.95
C ALA A 330 -11.95 -3.84 43.92
N PRO A 331 -11.48 -3.32 45.08
CA PRO A 331 -10.19 -2.63 45.15
C PRO A 331 -9.04 -3.53 44.70
N THR A 332 -8.08 -2.96 43.98
CA THR A 332 -6.83 -3.63 43.59
C THR A 332 -5.64 -2.98 44.28
N PRO A 333 -4.45 -3.63 44.33
CA PRO A 333 -3.23 -2.97 44.76
C PRO A 333 -2.89 -1.71 43.95
N ALA A 334 -3.27 -1.64 42.67
CA ALA A 334 -3.05 -0.48 41.83
C ALA A 334 -3.97 0.70 42.16
N GLY A 335 -5.19 0.45 42.64
CA GLY A 335 -6.19 1.48 42.92
C GLY A 335 -7.63 1.00 42.74
N ARG A 336 -8.54 1.96 42.51
CA ARG A 336 -9.98 1.71 42.34
C ARG A 336 -10.47 2.21 41.00
N LEU A 337 -11.21 1.36 40.30
CA LEU A 337 -11.84 1.65 39.02
C LEU A 337 -13.35 1.84 39.20
N TYR A 338 -13.90 2.82 38.50
CA TYR A 338 -15.33 3.07 38.35
C TYR A 338 -15.65 3.20 36.86
N VAL A 339 -16.78 2.63 36.43
CA VAL A 339 -17.17 2.69 35.02
C VAL A 339 -18.63 3.09 34.90
N THR A 340 -18.91 4.10 34.08
CA THR A 340 -20.27 4.52 33.75
C THR A 340 -20.56 4.21 32.28
N TRP A 341 -21.64 3.50 32.03
CA TRP A 341 -22.21 3.25 30.71
C TRP A 341 -23.36 4.21 30.46
N VAL A 342 -23.41 4.79 29.26
CA VAL A 342 -24.50 5.67 28.83
C VAL A 342 -25.00 5.22 27.45
N LEU A 343 -26.30 4.98 27.33
CA LEU A 343 -26.99 4.68 26.07
C LEU A 343 -28.09 5.72 25.83
N GLU A 344 -27.84 6.64 24.91
CA GLU A 344 -28.81 7.69 24.56
C GLU A 344 -29.87 7.15 23.58
N PRO A 345 -31.07 7.77 23.52
CA PRO A 345 -32.09 7.43 22.52
C PRO A 345 -31.54 7.57 21.08
N GLY A 346 -31.96 6.69 20.17
CA GLY A 346 -31.53 6.73 18.77
C GLY A 346 -30.11 6.25 18.47
N ARG A 347 -29.30 5.94 19.49
CA ARG A 347 -27.91 5.53 19.31
C ARG A 347 -27.75 4.02 19.12
N ARG A 348 -26.82 3.61 18.26
CA ARG A 348 -26.35 2.22 18.13
C ARG A 348 -25.10 1.94 18.95
N ASP A 349 -24.59 2.96 19.61
CA ASP A 349 -23.42 2.90 20.47
C ASP A 349 -23.73 3.32 21.90
N ALA A 350 -23.05 2.67 22.84
CA ALA A 350 -23.02 3.09 24.23
C ALA A 350 -21.67 3.76 24.53
N LEU A 351 -21.73 4.95 25.15
CA LEU A 351 -20.56 5.65 25.65
C LEU A 351 -20.12 5.04 26.98
N ILE A 352 -18.83 4.73 27.08
CA ILE A 352 -18.21 4.13 28.27
C ILE A 352 -17.21 5.13 28.82
N ARG A 353 -17.38 5.46 30.10
CA ARG A 353 -16.48 6.35 30.85
C ARG A 353 -15.81 5.55 31.95
N MET A 354 -14.50 5.40 31.88
CA MET A 354 -13.69 4.81 32.94
C MET A 354 -13.04 5.92 33.76
N SER A 355 -13.16 5.84 35.08
CA SER A 355 -12.50 6.71 36.05
C SER A 355 -11.71 5.84 37.00
N PHE A 356 -10.40 6.05 37.06
CA PHE A 356 -9.49 5.26 37.87
C PHE A 356 -8.76 6.18 38.85
N LYS A 357 -8.90 5.86 40.14
CA LYS A 357 -8.17 6.51 41.22
C LYS A 357 -6.98 5.64 41.63
N PRO A 358 -5.74 6.03 41.31
CA PRO A 358 -4.54 5.30 41.73
C PRO A 358 -4.41 5.22 43.24
N ALA A 359 -3.86 4.11 43.74
CA ALA A 359 -3.47 3.98 45.14
C ALA A 359 -2.17 4.74 45.45
N GLN A 360 -1.30 4.89 44.45
CA GLN A 360 0.01 5.54 44.55
C GLN A 360 0.40 6.21 43.22
N PRO A 361 1.37 7.15 43.22
CA PRO A 361 1.98 7.65 41.98
C PRO A 361 2.53 6.53 41.11
N GLY A 362 2.44 6.67 39.79
CA GLY A 362 2.91 5.66 38.86
C GLY A 362 2.44 5.87 37.42
N HIS A 363 2.61 4.85 36.59
CA HIS A 363 2.12 4.81 35.23
C HIS A 363 0.98 3.79 35.10
N TYR A 364 -0.10 4.18 34.45
CA TYR A 364 -1.29 3.37 34.33
C TYR A 364 -1.90 3.40 32.93
N SER A 365 -2.52 2.29 32.55
CA SER A 365 -3.33 2.17 31.35
C SER A 365 -4.61 1.40 31.67
N LEU A 366 -5.73 1.84 31.11
CA LEU A 366 -7.03 1.21 31.34
C LEU A 366 -7.42 0.44 30.07
N GLY A 367 -7.69 -0.86 30.22
CA GLY A 367 -8.08 -1.74 29.13
C GLY A 367 -9.53 -2.19 29.23
N PHE A 368 -10.18 -2.37 28.09
CA PHE A 368 -11.49 -3.02 27.97
C PHE A 368 -11.47 -4.02 26.82
N HIS A 369 -11.96 -5.23 27.11
CA HIS A 369 -12.17 -6.28 26.12
C HIS A 369 -13.69 -6.44 25.92
N GLY A 370 -14.12 -6.35 24.66
CA GLY A 370 -15.51 -6.25 24.27
C GLY A 370 -16.36 -7.49 24.59
N PRO A 371 -17.68 -7.37 24.50
CA PRO A 371 -18.62 -8.45 24.86
C PRO A 371 -18.69 -9.60 23.84
N LEU A 372 -18.04 -9.51 22.69
CA LEU A 372 -17.99 -10.57 21.69
C LEU A 372 -16.57 -11.14 21.61
N ALA A 373 -16.41 -12.42 21.92
CA ALA A 373 -15.19 -13.19 21.72
C ALA A 373 -15.55 -14.50 21.02
N VAL A 374 -14.93 -14.77 19.87
CA VAL A 374 -15.22 -15.96 19.05
C VAL A 374 -13.92 -16.58 18.52
N ALA A 375 -13.91 -17.89 18.28
CA ALA A 375 -12.81 -18.49 17.54
C ALA A 375 -12.73 -17.83 16.14
N PRO A 376 -11.53 -17.55 15.58
CA PRO A 376 -11.42 -16.88 14.28
C PRO A 376 -12.21 -17.57 13.17
N ALA A 377 -12.21 -18.91 13.13
CA ALA A 377 -12.98 -19.70 12.17
C ALA A 377 -14.52 -19.60 12.31
N GLN A 378 -15.00 -18.97 13.39
CA GLN A 378 -16.42 -18.70 13.62
C GLN A 378 -16.79 -17.26 13.33
N ALA A 379 -15.85 -16.32 13.17
CA ALA A 379 -16.22 -14.96 12.80
C ALA A 379 -16.72 -14.93 11.35
N ASP A 380 -17.66 -14.02 11.07
CA ASP A 380 -18.09 -13.75 9.70
C ASP A 380 -17.07 -12.83 9.01
N ASP A 381 -16.53 -11.85 9.76
CA ASP A 381 -15.51 -10.88 9.32
C ASP A 381 -14.90 -10.15 10.54
N TRP A 382 -13.84 -9.37 10.31
CA TRP A 382 -13.29 -8.42 11.28
C TRP A 382 -12.63 -7.23 10.60
N LEU A 383 -12.46 -6.14 11.36
CA LEU A 383 -11.80 -4.94 10.87
C LEU A 383 -11.04 -4.24 12.00
N LEU A 384 -9.72 -4.10 11.83
CA LEU A 384 -8.86 -3.19 12.58
C LEU A 384 -8.04 -2.40 11.54
N PRO A 385 -8.52 -1.20 11.15
CA PRO A 385 -7.94 -0.45 10.04
C PRO A 385 -6.47 -0.06 10.31
N PHE A 386 -5.58 -0.04 9.33
CA PHE A 386 -5.71 -0.57 7.97
C PHE A 386 -5.14 -2.01 7.85
N GLN A 387 -4.60 -2.56 8.94
CA GLN A 387 -3.74 -3.75 8.88
C GLN A 387 -4.54 -5.06 8.76
N PHE A 388 -5.65 -5.18 9.51
CA PHE A 388 -6.39 -6.44 9.66
C PHE A 388 -7.81 -6.31 9.11
N HIS A 389 -8.00 -6.84 7.92
CA HIS A 389 -9.26 -7.02 7.18
C HIS A 389 -9.01 -8.09 6.10
N ASP A 390 -10.01 -8.45 5.31
CA ASP A 390 -9.89 -9.48 4.26
C ASP A 390 -9.25 -10.77 4.82
N TRP A 391 -9.84 -11.29 5.89
CA TRP A 391 -9.37 -12.46 6.62
C TRP A 391 -7.92 -12.38 7.18
N ARG A 392 -7.22 -11.25 7.12
CA ARG A 392 -5.94 -11.09 7.84
C ARG A 392 -6.16 -11.01 9.33
N PHE A 393 -5.62 -11.95 10.10
CA PHE A 393 -5.75 -12.00 11.56
C PHE A 393 -4.35 -12.01 12.21
N PRO A 394 -4.12 -11.26 13.30
CA PRO A 394 -2.80 -11.22 13.92
C PRO A 394 -2.41 -12.59 14.51
N ASP A 395 -1.16 -12.99 14.32
CA ASP A 395 -0.63 -14.28 14.80
C ASP A 395 -0.57 -14.37 16.33
N HIS A 396 -0.42 -13.23 17.00
CA HIS A 396 -0.39 -13.07 18.45
C HIS A 396 -1.10 -11.77 18.86
N PRO A 397 -1.49 -11.59 20.13
CA PRO A 397 -2.09 -10.34 20.58
C PRO A 397 -1.17 -9.14 20.38
N LEU A 398 -1.71 -8.06 19.80
CA LEU A 398 -0.99 -6.81 19.57
C LEU A 398 -1.95 -5.62 19.62
N LEU A 399 -1.40 -4.40 19.66
CA LEU A 399 -2.16 -3.17 19.47
C LEU A 399 -1.69 -2.39 18.24
N LEU A 400 -2.61 -1.63 17.64
CA LEU A 400 -2.33 -0.47 16.79
C LEU A 400 -2.72 0.80 17.52
N LEU A 401 -1.91 1.85 17.40
CA LEU A 401 -2.22 3.16 17.97
C LEU A 401 -3.25 3.89 17.10
N ASN A 402 -4.01 4.84 17.66
CA ASN A 402 -4.90 5.66 16.84
C ASN A 402 -4.15 6.48 15.78
N SER A 403 -2.85 6.74 15.95
CA SER A 403 -2.00 7.34 14.92
C SER A 403 -1.68 6.42 13.75
N THR A 404 -1.93 5.11 13.84
CA THR A 404 -1.75 4.12 12.75
C THR A 404 -3.07 3.46 12.34
N THR A 405 -4.20 3.91 12.88
CA THR A 405 -5.54 3.34 12.62
C THR A 405 -6.44 4.38 11.92
N PRO A 406 -6.59 4.39 10.58
CA PRO A 406 -7.28 5.45 9.83
C PRO A 406 -8.67 5.84 10.34
N THR A 407 -9.43 4.83 10.75
CA THR A 407 -10.63 4.98 11.58
C THR A 407 -10.35 4.29 12.92
N PRO A 408 -10.30 5.02 14.04
CA PRO A 408 -9.80 4.50 15.32
C PRO A 408 -10.82 3.57 15.97
N MET A 409 -10.84 2.32 15.51
CA MET A 409 -11.75 1.27 15.94
C MET A 409 -11.14 -0.14 15.78
N THR A 410 -11.76 -1.12 16.43
CA THR A 410 -11.57 -2.57 16.19
C THR A 410 -12.93 -3.24 16.21
N LEU A 411 -13.19 -4.15 15.27
CA LEU A 411 -14.50 -4.75 15.00
C LEU A 411 -14.40 -6.25 14.77
N VAL A 412 -15.37 -6.99 15.29
CA VAL A 412 -15.65 -8.40 14.95
C VAL A 412 -17.11 -8.50 14.52
N ASN A 413 -17.37 -9.21 13.42
CA ASN A 413 -18.70 -9.55 12.93
C ASN A 413 -18.99 -11.04 13.18
N ARG A 414 -20.19 -11.33 13.69
CA ARG A 414 -20.66 -12.70 13.90
C ARG A 414 -22.17 -12.79 13.71
N ASN A 415 -22.64 -13.79 12.96
CA ASN A 415 -24.05 -13.99 12.66
C ASN A 415 -24.74 -12.72 12.12
N ARG A 416 -24.03 -11.97 11.26
CA ARG A 416 -24.42 -10.65 10.72
C ARG A 416 -24.74 -9.61 11.79
N VAL A 417 -23.99 -9.60 12.88
CA VAL A 417 -23.99 -8.53 13.88
C VAL A 417 -22.55 -8.07 14.10
N SER A 418 -22.31 -6.78 13.86
CA SER A 418 -21.02 -6.13 14.06
C SER A 418 -20.92 -5.60 15.48
N CYS A 419 -19.85 -5.94 16.19
CA CYS A 419 -19.48 -5.39 17.48
C CYS A 419 -18.11 -4.71 17.38
N ALA A 420 -18.04 -3.41 17.69
CA ALA A 420 -16.82 -2.64 17.61
C ALA A 420 -16.54 -1.81 18.87
N LEU A 421 -15.26 -1.64 19.19
CA LEU A 421 -14.80 -0.61 20.12
C LEU A 421 -14.21 0.54 19.32
N VAL A 422 -14.63 1.75 19.63
CA VAL A 422 -14.30 2.97 18.88
C VAL A 422 -13.81 4.03 19.86
N ALA A 423 -12.73 4.75 19.52
CA ALA A 423 -12.35 5.93 20.30
C ALA A 423 -13.50 6.96 20.33
N ASP A 424 -13.71 7.63 21.46
CA ASP A 424 -14.65 8.76 21.52
C ASP A 424 -14.04 9.93 20.70
N PRO A 425 -14.65 10.35 19.57
CA PRO A 425 -14.01 11.33 18.70
C PRO A 425 -13.75 12.68 19.39
N ASP A 426 -14.53 13.00 20.42
CA ASP A 426 -14.39 14.23 21.22
C ASP A 426 -13.14 14.21 22.12
N GLN A 427 -12.40 13.11 22.11
CA GLN A 427 -11.13 12.94 22.81
C GLN A 427 -9.92 12.91 21.87
N ILE A 428 -10.15 13.01 20.56
CA ILE A 428 -9.09 13.07 19.55
C ILE A 428 -8.98 14.53 19.12
N PRO A 429 -7.87 15.23 19.46
CA PRO A 429 -7.70 16.62 19.08
C PRO A 429 -7.55 16.77 17.56
N TYR A 430 -7.96 17.93 17.04
CA TYR A 430 -7.63 18.28 15.66
C TYR A 430 -6.14 18.64 15.55
N ALA A 431 -5.31 17.65 15.26
CA ALA A 431 -3.87 17.78 15.08
C ALA A 431 -3.38 16.77 14.04
N TRP A 432 -2.17 16.99 13.53
CA TRP A 432 -1.50 15.93 12.78
C TRP A 432 -1.28 14.71 13.67
N LEU A 433 -1.50 13.52 13.13
CA LEU A 433 -1.46 12.28 13.90
C LEU A 433 -0.01 11.92 14.21
N ARG A 434 0.27 11.65 15.48
CA ARG A 434 1.61 11.27 15.94
C ARG A 434 1.59 10.11 16.92
N GLU A 435 2.54 9.19 16.79
CA GLU A 435 2.72 8.05 17.70
C GLU A 435 2.96 8.52 19.14
N ASP A 436 3.78 9.55 19.33
CA ASP A 436 4.14 10.12 20.64
C ASP A 436 2.98 10.86 21.34
N HIS A 437 1.89 11.15 20.64
CA HIS A 437 0.69 11.81 21.17
C HIS A 437 -0.57 10.93 21.08
N SER A 438 -0.42 9.64 20.79
CA SER A 438 -1.55 8.72 20.70
C SER A 438 -2.17 8.43 22.07
N ARG A 439 -3.50 8.44 22.12
CA ARG A 439 -4.28 8.23 23.36
C ARG A 439 -4.93 6.85 23.42
N TYR A 440 -5.17 6.25 22.27
CA TYR A 440 -5.87 4.97 22.15
C TYR A 440 -4.98 3.94 21.46
N GLY A 441 -5.06 2.70 21.95
CA GLY A 441 -4.56 1.52 21.25
C GLY A 441 -5.67 0.49 21.07
N PHE A 442 -5.73 -0.14 19.90
CA PHE A 442 -6.79 -1.08 19.49
C PHE A 442 -6.20 -2.44 19.16
N GLY A 443 -6.88 -3.51 19.59
CA GLY A 443 -6.46 -4.88 19.31
C GLY A 443 -7.63 -5.77 18.91
N LEU A 444 -7.31 -6.92 18.32
CA LEU A 444 -8.28 -7.84 17.73
C LEU A 444 -8.19 -9.27 18.27
N ARG A 445 -7.03 -9.69 18.78
CA ARG A 445 -6.79 -11.04 19.30
C ARG A 445 -6.55 -11.01 20.80
N ASN A 446 -7.41 -11.69 21.56
CA ASN A 446 -7.27 -11.78 23.01
C ASN A 446 -6.23 -12.83 23.43
N GLU A 447 -6.00 -12.95 24.73
CA GLU A 447 -5.03 -13.87 25.32
C GLU A 447 -5.31 -15.36 25.06
N GLU A 448 -6.55 -15.73 24.72
CA GLU A 448 -6.95 -17.09 24.35
C GLU A 448 -6.92 -17.32 22.83
N GLY A 449 -6.42 -16.34 22.07
CA GLY A 449 -6.33 -16.40 20.61
C GLY A 449 -7.65 -16.21 19.86
N GLN A 450 -8.71 -15.80 20.56
CA GLN A 450 -10.02 -15.52 19.98
C GLN A 450 -10.04 -14.12 19.36
N ALA A 451 -10.89 -13.94 18.34
CA ALA A 451 -11.24 -12.63 17.80
C ALA A 451 -12.13 -11.89 18.80
N GLN A 452 -11.63 -10.79 19.36
CA GLN A 452 -12.32 -9.96 20.33
C GLN A 452 -11.87 -8.50 20.17
N PRO A 453 -12.79 -7.52 20.02
CA PRO A 453 -12.46 -6.11 20.06
C PRO A 453 -11.81 -5.71 21.39
N MET A 454 -10.61 -5.13 21.37
CA MET A 454 -9.88 -4.66 22.56
C MET A 454 -9.47 -3.19 22.43
N LEU A 455 -9.53 -2.44 23.52
CA LEU A 455 -9.11 -1.03 23.56
C LEU A 455 -8.34 -0.73 24.85
N TYR A 456 -7.25 0.04 24.73
CA TYR A 456 -6.45 0.56 25.84
C TYR A 456 -6.32 2.08 25.76
N SER A 457 -6.65 2.78 26.84
CA SER A 457 -6.50 4.24 26.90
C SER A 457 -6.48 4.76 28.35
N PRO A 458 -5.54 5.63 28.74
CA PRO A 458 -4.39 6.07 27.94
C PRO A 458 -3.44 4.89 27.65
N VAL A 459 -2.69 4.95 26.57
CA VAL A 459 -1.70 3.92 26.23
C VAL A 459 -0.49 4.04 27.16
N MET A 460 -0.01 2.91 27.69
CA MET A 460 1.12 2.88 28.64
C MET A 460 2.37 3.54 28.04
N GLY A 461 2.91 4.56 28.72
CA GLY A 461 4.08 5.33 28.29
C GLY A 461 3.80 6.48 27.33
N LEU A 462 2.54 6.69 26.94
CA LEU A 462 2.10 7.83 26.14
C LEU A 462 1.33 8.85 27.00
N PRO A 463 1.03 10.06 26.47
CA PRO A 463 0.38 11.12 27.23
C PRO A 463 -0.89 10.66 27.97
N GLY A 464 -0.99 11.07 29.23
CA GLY A 464 -2.09 10.70 30.13
C GLY A 464 -1.85 9.43 30.95
N SER A 465 -0.86 8.59 30.62
CA SER A 465 -0.58 7.37 31.38
C SER A 465 0.15 7.60 32.70
N ARG A 466 0.91 8.70 32.85
CA ARG A 466 1.57 9.06 34.12
C ARG A 466 0.57 9.74 35.06
N SER A 467 0.55 9.33 36.33
CA SER A 467 -0.23 9.98 37.39
C SER A 467 0.60 10.16 38.66
N GLU A 468 0.49 11.36 39.25
CA GLU A 468 1.05 11.69 40.57
C GLU A 468 0.02 11.45 41.70
N GLY A 469 -0.85 10.44 41.52
CA GLY A 469 -2.00 10.15 42.38
C GLY A 469 -3.30 10.84 41.94
N THR A 470 -3.26 11.59 40.83
CA THR A 470 -4.45 12.18 40.20
C THR A 470 -5.29 11.12 39.49
N GLU A 471 -6.59 11.37 39.40
CA GLU A 471 -7.50 10.48 38.69
C GLU A 471 -7.16 10.40 37.20
N ILE A 472 -7.20 9.18 36.66
CA ILE A 472 -7.04 8.88 35.24
C ILE A 472 -8.40 8.57 34.66
N SER A 473 -8.74 9.22 33.55
CA SER A 473 -10.01 8.99 32.86
C SER A 473 -9.81 8.53 31.42
N SER A 474 -10.73 7.68 30.97
CA SER A 474 -10.80 7.19 29.61
C SER A 474 -12.25 7.19 29.12
N ARG A 475 -12.44 7.50 27.84
CA ARG A 475 -13.76 7.55 27.19
C ARG A 475 -13.69 6.89 25.83
N PHE A 476 -14.59 5.97 25.54
CA PHE A 476 -14.69 5.27 24.27
C PHE A 476 -16.11 4.71 24.11
N ARG A 477 -16.40 4.12 22.96
CA ARG A 477 -17.75 3.68 22.59
C ARG A 477 -17.76 2.20 22.23
N LEU A 478 -18.80 1.49 22.67
CA LEU A 478 -19.17 0.18 22.15
C LEU A 478 -20.23 0.40 21.08
N TRP A 479 -19.92 0.12 19.82
CA TRP A 479 -20.87 0.14 18.71
C TRP A 479 -21.36 -1.28 18.43
N VAL A 480 -22.68 -1.51 18.41
CA VAL A 480 -23.24 -2.81 18.03
C VAL A 480 -24.42 -2.60 17.10
N GLN A 481 -24.40 -3.26 15.93
CA GLN A 481 -25.51 -3.18 14.99
C GLN A 481 -25.70 -4.46 14.16
N PRO A 482 -26.92 -4.74 13.69
CA PRO A 482 -27.14 -5.73 12.64
C PRO A 482 -26.47 -5.31 11.32
N GLY A 483 -26.04 -6.28 10.53
CA GLY A 483 -25.35 -6.08 9.25
C GLY A 483 -23.93 -6.63 9.25
N ASP A 484 -23.24 -6.44 8.12
CA ASP A 484 -21.85 -6.82 7.93
C ASP A 484 -20.88 -5.81 8.56
N TRP A 485 -19.58 -6.07 8.39
CA TRP A 485 -18.51 -5.19 8.85
C TRP A 485 -18.59 -3.81 8.18
N TYR A 486 -18.93 -3.75 6.89
CA TYR A 486 -18.91 -2.53 6.10
C TYR A 486 -20.01 -1.57 6.53
N ALA A 487 -21.23 -2.06 6.75
CA ALA A 487 -22.32 -1.25 7.28
C ALA A 487 -21.97 -0.61 8.63
N ALA A 488 -21.22 -1.32 9.48
CA ALA A 488 -20.78 -0.80 10.77
C ALA A 488 -19.64 0.22 10.63
N TYR A 489 -18.68 -0.05 9.75
CA TYR A 489 -17.68 0.94 9.35
C TYR A 489 -18.33 2.25 8.88
N ARG A 490 -19.34 2.17 7.99
CA ARG A 490 -20.08 3.35 7.50
C ARG A 490 -20.80 4.08 8.62
N GLY A 491 -21.52 3.37 9.49
CA GLY A 491 -22.17 3.99 10.66
C GLY A 491 -21.17 4.72 11.55
N ILE A 492 -20.00 4.14 11.81
CA ILE A 492 -18.94 4.75 12.63
C ILE A 492 -18.31 5.95 11.91
N ALA A 493 -17.85 5.79 10.67
CA ALA A 493 -17.19 6.86 9.93
C ALA A 493 -18.13 8.06 9.67
N ASP A 494 -19.37 7.80 9.27
CA ASP A 494 -20.32 8.84 8.88
C ASP A 494 -21.02 9.47 10.10
N GLU A 495 -21.45 8.68 11.09
CA GLU A 495 -22.25 9.20 12.20
C GLU A 495 -21.38 9.63 13.40
N LEU A 496 -20.32 8.87 13.74
CA LEU A 496 -19.43 9.22 14.85
C LEU A 496 -18.35 10.20 14.42
N PHE A 497 -17.64 9.93 13.31
CA PHE A 497 -16.57 10.81 12.82
C PHE A 497 -17.05 11.92 11.89
N ALA A 498 -18.35 11.93 11.53
CA ALA A 498 -18.94 12.95 10.65
C ALA A 498 -18.23 13.05 9.29
N LEU A 499 -17.74 11.91 8.77
CA LEU A 499 -17.11 11.84 7.46
C LEU A 499 -18.10 12.28 6.38
N LYS A 500 -17.67 13.21 5.54
CA LYS A 500 -18.47 13.75 4.44
C LYS A 500 -17.56 14.25 3.34
N ASP A 501 -18.14 14.51 2.18
CA ASP A 501 -17.52 15.34 1.15
C ASP A 501 -17.45 16.79 1.66
N TYR A 502 -16.24 17.27 1.92
CA TYR A 502 -16.03 18.61 2.48
C TYR A 502 -15.11 19.49 1.63
N ARG A 503 -14.44 18.88 0.65
CA ARG A 503 -13.41 19.50 -0.18
C ARG A 503 -14.02 20.34 -1.30
N GLU A 504 -13.39 21.48 -1.55
CA GLU A 504 -13.60 22.32 -2.72
C GLU A 504 -12.26 22.98 -3.13
N PRO A 505 -12.10 23.37 -4.40
CA PRO A 505 -10.94 24.16 -4.82
C PRO A 505 -10.86 25.49 -4.07
N THR A 506 -9.65 25.92 -3.71
CA THR A 506 -9.43 27.23 -3.06
C THR A 506 -8.78 28.24 -4.00
N THR A 507 -7.88 27.79 -4.87
CA THR A 507 -7.01 28.68 -5.66
C THR A 507 -6.90 28.25 -7.11
N PHE A 508 -6.92 26.94 -7.37
CA PHE A 508 -6.84 26.36 -8.72
C PHE A 508 -7.85 25.23 -8.86
N SER A 509 -8.46 25.15 -10.04
CA SER A 509 -9.24 24.01 -10.51
C SER A 509 -8.32 22.81 -10.80
N LEU A 510 -8.90 21.60 -10.92
CA LEU A 510 -8.17 20.44 -11.43
C LEU A 510 -7.76 20.64 -12.89
N THR A 511 -8.58 21.32 -13.70
CA THR A 511 -8.21 21.67 -15.08
C THR A 511 -6.96 22.54 -15.14
N GLU A 512 -6.87 23.58 -14.32
CA GLU A 512 -5.66 24.40 -14.22
C GLU A 512 -4.48 23.59 -13.67
N SER A 513 -4.72 22.64 -12.77
CA SER A 513 -3.68 21.75 -12.26
C SER A 513 -3.09 20.86 -13.36
N VAL A 514 -3.92 20.35 -14.28
CA VAL A 514 -3.46 19.60 -15.47
C VAL A 514 -2.57 20.49 -16.36
N PHE A 515 -2.97 21.75 -16.59
CA PHE A 515 -2.14 22.67 -17.37
C PHE A 515 -0.80 22.97 -16.69
N ASN A 516 -0.79 23.19 -15.37
CA ASN A 516 0.44 23.39 -14.62
C ASN A 516 1.36 22.16 -14.65
N LEU A 517 0.80 20.94 -14.63
CA LEU A 517 1.55 19.69 -14.78
C LEU A 517 2.12 19.53 -16.19
N LEU A 518 1.36 19.89 -17.23
CA LEU A 518 1.84 19.87 -18.61
C LEU A 518 3.04 20.79 -18.80
N GLU A 519 2.97 22.02 -18.27
CA GLU A 519 4.09 22.97 -18.30
C GLU A 519 5.28 22.47 -17.47
N LEU A 520 5.03 21.86 -16.30
CA LEU A 520 6.09 21.24 -15.48
C LEU A 520 6.81 20.12 -16.24
N MET A 521 6.09 19.27 -16.98
CA MET A 521 6.67 18.18 -17.76
C MET A 521 7.51 18.68 -18.95
N ARG A 522 7.23 19.88 -19.47
CA ARG A 522 8.01 20.55 -20.53
C ARG A 522 9.30 21.19 -20.02
N ASP A 523 9.34 21.55 -18.74
CA ASP A 523 10.54 22.07 -18.10
C ASP A 523 11.48 20.90 -17.77
N GLU A 524 12.48 20.66 -18.62
CA GLU A 524 13.46 19.58 -18.44
C GLU A 524 14.19 19.67 -17.09
N ALA A 525 14.51 20.89 -16.64
CA ALA A 525 15.25 21.11 -15.40
C ALA A 525 14.41 20.83 -14.15
N ALA A 526 13.11 21.12 -14.19
CA ALA A 526 12.18 20.87 -13.09
C ALA A 526 11.65 19.42 -13.08
N SER A 527 11.33 18.86 -14.25
CA SER A 527 10.88 17.47 -14.40
C SER A 527 12.01 16.43 -14.28
N GLY A 528 13.27 16.89 -14.33
CA GLY A 528 14.44 16.04 -14.38
C GLY A 528 14.49 15.20 -15.64
N TRP A 529 13.91 15.66 -16.74
CA TRP A 529 13.94 14.93 -18.01
C TRP A 529 15.35 14.91 -18.59
N ASP A 530 15.87 13.72 -18.86
CA ASP A 530 17.12 13.51 -19.57
C ASP A 530 16.81 13.03 -21.00
N ALA A 531 17.10 13.87 -21.99
CA ALA A 531 16.79 13.61 -23.39
C ALA A 531 17.63 12.45 -23.99
N GLN A 532 18.85 12.22 -23.48
CA GLN A 532 19.72 11.14 -23.96
C GLN A 532 19.28 9.78 -23.41
N ALA A 533 18.97 9.73 -22.11
CA ALA A 533 18.48 8.53 -21.46
C ALA A 533 16.99 8.26 -21.73
N LYS A 534 16.24 9.28 -22.17
CA LYS A 534 14.81 9.28 -22.54
C LYS A 534 13.87 9.01 -21.35
N GLY A 535 14.10 9.68 -20.23
CA GLY A 535 13.28 9.53 -19.03
C GLY A 535 13.57 10.58 -17.96
N SER A 536 12.71 10.65 -16.93
CA SER A 536 12.93 11.52 -15.77
C SER A 536 13.95 10.90 -14.80
N VAL A 537 14.77 11.72 -14.14
CA VAL A 537 15.75 11.28 -13.14
C VAL A 537 15.10 10.39 -12.07
N GLN A 538 15.70 9.22 -11.87
CA GLN A 538 15.45 8.36 -10.73
C GLN A 538 16.24 8.89 -9.54
N ILE A 539 15.62 9.76 -8.76
CA ILE A 539 16.20 10.47 -7.63
C ILE A 539 16.81 9.54 -6.55
N GLU A 540 16.41 8.27 -6.50
CA GLU A 540 16.93 7.26 -5.57
C GLU A 540 18.25 6.62 -6.03
N SER A 541 18.70 6.87 -7.26
CA SER A 541 19.95 6.35 -7.81
C SER A 541 20.69 7.36 -8.67
N ARG A 542 22.01 7.38 -8.53
CA ARG A 542 22.85 8.28 -9.31
C ARG A 542 22.80 7.94 -10.80
N ASN A 543 22.61 8.95 -11.66
CA ASN A 543 22.64 8.86 -13.13
C ASN A 543 21.72 7.78 -13.73
N VAL A 544 20.59 7.53 -13.07
CA VAL A 544 19.53 6.62 -13.55
C VAL A 544 18.31 7.45 -13.92
N VAL A 545 17.60 7.06 -14.97
CA VAL A 545 16.26 7.57 -15.29
C VAL A 545 15.19 6.51 -15.08
N THR A 546 13.95 6.95 -14.94
CA THR A 546 12.77 6.09 -14.83
C THR A 546 11.67 6.50 -15.79
N GLN A 547 11.09 5.51 -16.48
CA GLN A 547 9.84 5.62 -17.21
C GLN A 547 8.73 4.87 -16.45
N SER A 548 8.11 5.57 -15.49
CA SER A 548 7.04 5.03 -14.63
C SER A 548 5.70 4.98 -15.34
N SER A 549 5.46 5.91 -16.28
CA SER A 549 4.19 6.01 -17.02
C SER A 549 4.36 6.52 -18.46
N PRO A 550 5.04 5.77 -19.33
CA PRO A 550 5.49 6.23 -20.65
C PRO A 550 4.36 6.63 -21.63
N LEU A 551 3.14 6.07 -21.50
CA LEU A 551 2.03 6.38 -22.41
C LEU A 551 1.29 7.68 -22.06
N VAL A 552 1.55 8.29 -20.90
CA VAL A 552 0.97 9.60 -20.55
C VAL A 552 1.43 10.69 -21.51
N TYR A 553 2.71 10.69 -21.89
CA TYR A 553 3.25 11.65 -22.84
C TYR A 553 2.54 11.56 -24.20
N LEU A 554 2.25 10.33 -24.66
CA LEU A 554 1.47 10.11 -25.87
C LEU A 554 0.01 10.57 -25.70
N SER A 555 -0.62 10.32 -24.55
CA SER A 555 -1.99 10.78 -24.28
C SER A 555 -2.09 12.30 -24.30
N LEU A 556 -1.14 13.00 -23.66
CA LEU A 556 -1.08 14.46 -23.68
C LEU A 556 -0.83 15.01 -25.10
N TYR A 557 0.03 14.38 -25.90
CA TYR A 557 0.19 14.74 -27.32
C TYR A 557 -1.15 14.63 -28.07
N LEU A 558 -1.83 13.50 -27.93
CA LEU A 558 -3.08 13.25 -28.62
C LEU A 558 -4.19 14.24 -28.21
N LEU A 559 -4.26 14.60 -26.93
CA LEU A 559 -5.23 15.55 -26.38
C LEU A 559 -4.95 17.01 -26.75
N THR A 560 -3.68 17.39 -26.93
CA THR A 560 -3.28 18.79 -27.20
C THR A 560 -3.06 19.07 -28.68
N GLY A 561 -2.66 18.06 -29.46
CA GLY A 561 -2.17 18.22 -30.83
C GLY A 561 -0.78 18.88 -30.92
N ASP A 562 -0.06 19.01 -29.80
CA ASP A 562 1.22 19.74 -29.75
C ASP A 562 2.38 18.89 -30.28
N ARG A 563 2.86 19.21 -31.49
CA ARG A 563 3.98 18.52 -32.13
C ARG A 563 5.28 18.56 -31.31
N THR A 564 5.56 19.65 -30.61
CA THR A 564 6.77 19.77 -29.79
C THR A 564 6.74 18.77 -28.63
N LEU A 565 5.56 18.57 -28.02
CA LEU A 565 5.36 17.56 -26.98
C LEU A 565 5.62 16.13 -27.51
N TYR A 566 5.20 15.85 -28.74
CA TYR A 566 5.49 14.57 -29.39
C TYR A 566 7.00 14.35 -29.55
N GLU A 567 7.68 15.33 -30.16
CA GLU A 567 9.10 15.22 -30.53
C GLU A 567 10.02 15.11 -29.31
N GLN A 568 9.70 15.84 -28.23
CA GLN A 568 10.55 15.94 -27.04
C GLN A 568 10.27 14.88 -25.98
N LEU A 569 9.01 14.45 -25.80
CA LEU A 569 8.63 13.56 -24.71
C LEU A 569 7.95 12.27 -25.19
N ALA A 570 6.93 12.36 -26.05
CA ALA A 570 6.14 11.17 -26.41
C ALA A 570 6.94 10.17 -27.25
N ARG A 571 7.58 10.62 -28.34
CA ARG A 571 8.42 9.75 -29.19
C ARG A 571 9.56 9.12 -28.38
N PRO A 572 10.37 9.87 -27.62
CA PRO A 572 11.41 9.26 -26.79
C PRO A 572 10.88 8.22 -25.78
N SER A 573 9.70 8.45 -25.19
CA SER A 573 9.08 7.48 -24.27
C SER A 573 8.64 6.18 -24.97
N LEU A 574 8.14 6.27 -26.21
CA LEU A 574 7.83 5.12 -27.04
C LEU A 574 9.09 4.35 -27.46
N GLU A 575 10.15 5.06 -27.84
CA GLU A 575 11.45 4.47 -28.16
C GLU A 575 12.08 3.78 -26.95
N PHE A 576 11.93 4.37 -25.75
CA PHE A 576 12.37 3.76 -24.49
C PHE A 576 11.67 2.43 -24.24
N LEU A 577 10.35 2.37 -24.39
CA LEU A 577 9.55 1.15 -24.23
C LEU A 577 10.02 -0.01 -25.13
N LEU A 578 10.51 0.31 -26.32
CA LEU A 578 10.99 -0.66 -27.31
C LEU A 578 12.40 -1.18 -27.00
N SER A 579 13.29 -0.31 -26.53
CA SER A 579 14.74 -0.54 -26.54
C SER A 579 15.36 -0.81 -25.18
N ARG A 580 14.76 -0.33 -24.09
CA ARG A 580 15.28 -0.53 -22.73
C ARG A 580 14.74 -1.83 -22.13
N PRO A 581 15.55 -2.58 -21.36
CA PRO A 581 15.10 -3.82 -20.72
C PRO A 581 14.27 -3.61 -19.44
N SER A 582 14.32 -2.41 -18.86
CA SER A 582 13.77 -2.08 -17.55
C SER A 582 13.17 -0.67 -17.56
N ALA A 583 12.21 -0.41 -16.69
CA ALA A 583 11.67 0.94 -16.47
C ALA A 583 12.74 1.89 -15.89
N HIS A 584 13.78 1.34 -15.26
CA HIS A 584 14.96 2.06 -14.79
C HIS A 584 16.14 1.81 -15.73
N PHE A 585 16.85 2.88 -16.10
CA PHE A 585 17.95 2.77 -17.05
C PHE A 585 19.06 3.76 -16.75
N ALA A 586 20.32 3.30 -16.81
CA ALA A 586 21.51 4.14 -16.67
C ALA A 586 22.28 4.17 -17.98
N ILE A 587 22.81 5.34 -18.33
CA ILE A 587 23.64 5.56 -19.52
C ILE A 587 25.14 5.62 -19.20
N GLU A 588 25.50 5.45 -17.92
CA GLU A 588 26.86 5.47 -17.40
C GLU A 588 27.05 4.31 -16.41
N SER A 589 28.31 3.94 -16.14
CA SER A 589 28.64 2.91 -15.16
C SER A 589 28.26 3.36 -13.75
N GLU A 590 27.73 2.42 -12.95
CA GLU A 590 27.51 2.65 -11.52
C GLU A 590 28.79 2.98 -10.75
N ILE A 591 28.64 3.72 -9.66
CA ILE A 591 29.70 3.99 -8.68
C ILE A 591 29.16 3.63 -7.30
N GLY A 592 29.81 2.69 -6.61
CA GLY A 592 29.38 2.21 -5.29
C GLY A 592 28.12 1.32 -5.35
N ASP A 593 27.35 1.32 -4.26
CA ASP A 593 26.13 0.50 -4.11
C ASP A 593 24.87 1.21 -4.68
N ASN A 594 24.89 1.53 -5.98
CA ASN A 594 23.69 2.04 -6.65
C ASN A 594 22.54 1.02 -6.59
N TYR A 595 21.31 1.49 -6.37
CA TYR A 595 20.13 0.63 -6.29
C TYR A 595 19.80 -0.02 -7.65
N TYR A 596 20.05 0.71 -8.74
CA TYR A 596 19.89 0.22 -10.11
C TYR A 596 21.23 0.28 -10.88
N GLN A 597 21.50 -0.75 -11.67
CA GLN A 597 22.72 -0.89 -12.47
C GLN A 597 22.45 -0.65 -13.96
N HIS A 598 23.49 -0.29 -14.71
CA HIS A 598 23.39 -0.21 -16.18
C HIS A 598 23.05 -1.57 -16.78
N GLN A 599 22.32 -1.55 -17.90
CA GLN A 599 21.88 -2.77 -18.60
C GLN A 599 22.05 -2.58 -20.11
N PRO A 600 22.32 -3.65 -20.88
CA PRO A 600 22.33 -3.57 -22.33
C PRO A 600 20.95 -3.20 -22.86
N MET A 601 20.88 -2.63 -24.08
CA MET A 601 19.63 -2.23 -24.75
C MET A 601 18.81 -3.45 -25.24
N GLN A 602 18.58 -4.41 -24.36
CA GLN A 602 17.84 -5.65 -24.61
C GLN A 602 16.38 -5.48 -24.22
N GLY A 603 15.73 -4.49 -24.84
CA GLY A 603 14.30 -4.28 -24.75
C GLY A 603 13.48 -5.49 -25.25
N PRO A 604 12.16 -5.47 -25.00
CA PRO A 604 11.40 -4.33 -24.48
C PRO A 604 11.47 -4.23 -22.95
N VAL A 605 10.86 -3.18 -22.39
CA VAL A 605 10.79 -2.99 -20.93
C VAL A 605 10.05 -4.16 -20.26
N LYS A 606 10.76 -4.99 -19.50
CA LYS A 606 10.23 -6.24 -18.92
C LYS A 606 9.14 -6.05 -17.88
N LEU A 607 9.11 -4.88 -17.23
CA LEU A 607 8.11 -4.56 -16.21
C LEU A 607 6.69 -4.57 -16.80
N PHE A 608 6.54 -4.09 -18.02
CA PHE A 608 5.25 -3.90 -18.67
C PHE A 608 4.83 -5.12 -19.50
N GLY A 609 3.52 -5.42 -19.45
CA GLY A 609 2.90 -6.51 -20.22
C GLY A 609 2.02 -6.03 -21.37
N ALA A 610 1.16 -6.93 -21.86
CA ALA A 610 0.21 -6.62 -22.90
C ALA A 610 -0.74 -5.48 -22.51
N ALA A 611 -1.02 -5.29 -21.21
CA ALA A 611 -1.77 -4.14 -20.69
C ALA A 611 -1.18 -2.78 -21.09
N THR A 612 0.14 -2.69 -21.31
CA THR A 612 0.79 -1.46 -21.79
C THR A 612 1.05 -1.51 -23.30
N TYR A 613 1.50 -2.63 -23.86
CA TYR A 613 1.83 -2.71 -25.29
C TYR A 613 0.59 -2.70 -26.19
N ALA A 614 -0.50 -3.37 -25.82
CA ALA A 614 -1.76 -3.29 -26.55
C ALA A 614 -2.38 -1.89 -26.47
N SER A 615 -2.16 -1.20 -25.35
CA SER A 615 -2.57 0.20 -25.17
C SER A 615 -1.75 1.14 -26.05
N ALA A 616 -0.43 0.94 -26.16
CA ALA A 616 0.41 1.67 -27.11
C ALA A 616 -0.02 1.42 -28.57
N LEU A 617 -0.36 0.17 -28.93
CA LEU A 617 -0.91 -0.17 -30.24
C LEU A 617 -2.23 0.57 -30.51
N THR A 618 -3.13 0.62 -29.53
CA THR A 618 -4.41 1.30 -29.63
C THR A 618 -4.22 2.82 -29.79
N MET A 619 -3.30 3.42 -29.03
CA MET A 619 -3.00 4.86 -29.10
C MET A 619 -2.32 5.28 -30.41
N THR A 620 -1.58 4.36 -31.04
CA THR A 620 -1.04 4.54 -32.39
C THR A 620 -2.02 4.11 -33.49
N GLN A 621 -3.28 3.83 -33.12
CA GLN A 621 -4.38 3.40 -34.01
C GLN A 621 -3.99 2.21 -34.90
N GLY A 622 -3.23 1.25 -34.35
CA GLY A 622 -2.82 0.03 -35.03
C GLY A 622 -1.67 0.19 -36.02
N ARG A 623 -1.13 1.40 -36.23
CA ARG A 623 -0.14 1.67 -37.29
C ARG A 623 1.31 1.44 -36.85
N THR A 624 1.56 1.27 -35.56
CA THR A 624 2.88 0.90 -35.03
C THR A 624 2.91 -0.59 -34.67
N GLY A 625 3.16 -1.45 -35.66
CA GLY A 625 3.08 -2.91 -35.51
C GLY A 625 4.06 -3.52 -34.49
N ALA A 626 5.15 -2.82 -34.14
CA ALA A 626 6.06 -3.27 -33.08
C ALA A 626 5.35 -3.45 -31.73
N PHE A 627 4.39 -2.58 -31.38
CA PHE A 627 3.66 -2.74 -30.12
C PHE A 627 2.72 -3.94 -30.14
N ALA A 628 2.19 -4.31 -31.31
CA ALA A 628 1.44 -5.54 -31.48
C ALA A 628 2.32 -6.79 -31.30
N GLU A 629 3.52 -6.79 -31.89
CA GLU A 629 4.53 -7.86 -31.67
C GLU A 629 4.89 -7.99 -30.18
N LEU A 630 5.09 -6.85 -29.49
CA LEU A 630 5.49 -6.84 -28.09
C LEU A 630 4.37 -7.16 -27.10
N ALA A 631 3.10 -7.07 -27.49
CA ALA A 631 2.00 -7.51 -26.63
C ALA A 631 2.00 -9.04 -26.40
N LEU A 632 2.77 -9.79 -27.20
CA LEU A 632 2.97 -11.22 -27.08
C LEU A 632 4.44 -11.57 -26.76
N THR A 633 4.65 -12.80 -26.30
CA THR A 633 5.97 -13.43 -26.22
C THR A 633 6.35 -14.04 -27.57
N ALA A 634 7.62 -14.44 -27.72
CA ALA A 634 8.11 -15.02 -28.99
C ALA A 634 7.38 -16.33 -29.38
N ASP A 635 6.91 -17.08 -28.39
CA ASP A 635 6.07 -18.28 -28.52
C ASP A 635 4.56 -17.97 -28.63
N GLN A 636 4.21 -16.72 -28.98
CA GLN A 636 2.83 -16.25 -29.22
C GLN A 636 1.92 -16.40 -27.99
N GLN A 637 2.48 -16.37 -26.79
CA GLN A 637 1.71 -16.34 -25.54
C GLN A 637 1.50 -14.90 -25.08
N LEU A 638 0.54 -14.72 -24.18
CA LEU A 638 0.29 -13.45 -23.52
C LEU A 638 1.55 -12.93 -22.82
N ARG A 639 2.04 -11.74 -23.18
CA ARG A 639 3.09 -11.07 -22.41
C ARG A 639 2.47 -10.52 -21.12
N ARG A 640 2.97 -11.00 -19.99
CA ARG A 640 2.44 -10.63 -18.68
C ARG A 640 3.17 -9.44 -18.08
N THR A 641 2.41 -8.55 -17.46
CA THR A 641 2.95 -7.49 -16.61
C THR A 641 3.67 -8.15 -15.42
N THR A 642 4.90 -7.74 -15.15
CA THR A 642 5.69 -8.33 -14.05
C THR A 642 5.09 -7.89 -12.70
N PRO A 643 5.01 -8.77 -11.68
CA PRO A 643 4.44 -8.41 -10.39
C PRO A 643 5.39 -7.49 -9.60
N ASN A 644 5.30 -6.18 -9.88
CA ASN A 644 5.81 -5.10 -9.02
C ASN A 644 4.66 -4.30 -8.36
N GLY A 645 3.43 -4.56 -8.79
CA GLY A 645 2.17 -4.10 -8.20
C GLY A 645 1.18 -5.27 -8.13
N HIS A 646 -0.12 -4.98 -8.05
CA HIS A 646 -1.17 -6.01 -7.91
C HIS A 646 -1.80 -6.48 -9.24
N GLY A 647 -1.24 -6.05 -10.37
CA GLY A 647 -1.68 -6.44 -11.70
C GLY A 647 -1.76 -7.95 -11.90
N GLN A 648 -2.79 -8.40 -12.61
CA GLN A 648 -3.10 -9.81 -12.82
C GLN A 648 -3.08 -10.17 -14.32
N PRO A 649 -2.85 -11.43 -14.69
CA PRO A 649 -2.82 -11.84 -16.10
C PRO A 649 -4.11 -11.55 -16.87
N PHE A 650 -5.26 -11.44 -16.20
CA PHE A 650 -6.50 -11.05 -16.86
C PHE A 650 -6.48 -9.61 -17.37
N ASP A 651 -5.69 -8.72 -16.77
CA ASP A 651 -5.55 -7.32 -17.20
C ASP A 651 -4.89 -7.26 -18.58
N ASP A 652 -3.84 -8.07 -18.77
CA ASP A 652 -3.11 -8.18 -20.04
C ASP A 652 -3.99 -8.76 -21.15
N ALA A 653 -4.74 -9.83 -20.86
CA ALA A 653 -5.68 -10.43 -21.81
C ALA A 653 -6.84 -9.47 -22.16
N LEU A 654 -7.34 -8.73 -21.17
CA LEU A 654 -8.38 -7.73 -21.39
C LEU A 654 -7.92 -6.61 -22.33
N ALA A 655 -6.68 -6.12 -22.18
CA ALA A 655 -6.14 -5.08 -23.05
C ALA A 655 -6.00 -5.55 -24.50
N LEU A 656 -5.60 -6.82 -24.73
CA LEU A 656 -5.59 -7.41 -26.07
C LEU A 656 -7.01 -7.50 -26.66
N TYR A 657 -8.01 -7.89 -25.86
CA TYR A 657 -9.40 -7.87 -26.31
C TYR A 657 -9.85 -6.45 -26.69
N GLN A 658 -9.50 -5.44 -25.90
CA GLN A 658 -9.85 -4.05 -26.18
C GLN A 658 -9.19 -3.53 -27.46
N ALA A 659 -7.92 -3.88 -27.70
CA ALA A 659 -7.18 -3.46 -28.90
C ALA A 659 -7.66 -4.17 -30.19
N THR A 660 -7.99 -5.47 -30.10
CA THR A 660 -8.24 -6.33 -31.27
C THR A 660 -9.72 -6.63 -31.51
N GLY A 661 -10.54 -6.62 -30.46
CA GLY A 661 -11.90 -7.10 -30.47
C GLY A 661 -12.06 -8.61 -30.70
N GLU A 662 -10.99 -9.41 -30.56
CA GLU A 662 -11.03 -10.86 -30.71
C GLU A 662 -11.58 -11.54 -29.45
N THR A 663 -12.61 -12.37 -29.62
CA THR A 663 -13.32 -12.99 -28.48
C THR A 663 -12.48 -14.00 -27.71
N THR A 664 -11.42 -14.55 -28.31
CA THR A 664 -10.48 -15.46 -27.62
C THR A 664 -9.84 -14.79 -26.42
N TRP A 665 -9.34 -13.55 -26.57
CA TRP A 665 -8.77 -12.78 -25.48
C TRP A 665 -9.80 -12.41 -24.42
N LYS A 666 -11.05 -12.14 -24.83
CA LYS A 666 -12.16 -11.93 -23.89
C LYS A 666 -12.38 -13.17 -23.02
N HIS A 667 -12.47 -14.34 -23.63
CA HIS A 667 -12.67 -15.60 -22.89
C HIS A 667 -11.50 -15.91 -21.97
N GLU A 668 -10.26 -15.66 -22.42
CA GLU A 668 -9.06 -15.84 -21.58
C GLU A 668 -9.05 -14.87 -20.39
N ALA A 669 -9.37 -13.59 -20.60
CA ALA A 669 -9.47 -12.61 -19.53
C ALA A 669 -10.51 -13.01 -18.47
N VAL A 670 -11.69 -13.45 -18.91
CA VAL A 670 -12.74 -13.94 -18.01
C VAL A 670 -12.29 -15.19 -17.24
N ALA A 671 -11.69 -16.17 -17.91
CA ALA A 671 -11.21 -17.40 -17.26
C ALA A 671 -10.10 -17.13 -16.23
N LEU A 672 -9.19 -16.21 -16.54
CA LEU A 672 -8.15 -15.76 -15.61
C LEU A 672 -8.73 -14.98 -14.43
N GLY A 673 -9.75 -14.15 -14.67
CA GLY A 673 -10.51 -13.46 -13.62
C GLY A 673 -11.22 -14.44 -12.69
N ASP A 674 -11.86 -15.47 -13.23
CA ASP A 674 -12.54 -16.51 -12.45
C ASP A 674 -11.55 -17.31 -11.59
N LYS A 675 -10.38 -17.62 -12.15
CA LYS A 675 -9.29 -18.24 -11.39
C LYS A 675 -8.83 -17.35 -10.23
N TYR A 676 -8.73 -16.04 -10.44
CA TYR A 676 -8.36 -15.09 -9.40
C TYR A 676 -9.44 -15.00 -8.31
N LEU A 677 -10.73 -14.92 -8.66
CA LEU A 677 -11.82 -14.95 -7.68
C LEU A 677 -11.82 -16.24 -6.84
N ALA A 678 -11.53 -17.39 -7.44
CA ALA A 678 -11.41 -18.65 -6.71
C ALA A 678 -10.25 -18.65 -5.71
N GLN A 679 -9.18 -17.88 -5.96
CA GLN A 679 -8.06 -17.73 -5.03
C GLN A 679 -8.42 -16.84 -3.83
N LEU A 680 -9.24 -15.80 -4.05
CA LEU A 680 -9.72 -14.91 -2.98
C LEU A 680 -10.70 -15.60 -2.02
N ALA A 681 -11.45 -16.60 -2.48
CA ALA A 681 -12.50 -17.25 -1.67
C ALA A 681 -11.99 -18.20 -0.56
N ALA A 682 -10.67 -18.30 -0.31
CA ALA A 682 -10.10 -19.25 0.64
C ALA A 682 -10.31 -18.80 2.10
N PRO A 683 -11.06 -19.55 2.95
CA PRO A 683 -11.52 -19.09 4.27
C PRO A 683 -10.47 -19.22 5.40
N ALA A 684 -9.18 -19.29 5.06
CA ALA A 684 -8.12 -19.38 6.08
C ALA A 684 -7.64 -17.97 6.42
N PRO A 685 -7.45 -17.63 7.72
CA PRO A 685 -6.90 -16.34 8.06
C PRO A 685 -5.56 -16.12 7.36
N LEU A 686 -5.46 -15.03 6.61
CA LEU A 686 -4.25 -14.64 5.91
C LEU A 686 -3.23 -14.11 6.95
N LYS A 687 -1.95 -14.34 6.68
CA LYS A 687 -0.88 -13.82 7.52
C LYS A 687 -0.76 -12.31 7.37
N ASP A 688 -0.25 -11.67 8.42
CA ASP A 688 0.21 -10.29 8.35
C ASP A 688 1.29 -10.14 7.25
N PRO A 689 1.07 -9.30 6.21
CA PRO A 689 2.07 -9.06 5.18
C PRO A 689 3.33 -8.36 5.74
N GLY A 690 3.23 -7.72 6.90
CA GLY A 690 4.33 -6.96 7.51
C GLY A 690 4.45 -5.54 6.99
N ASP A 691 5.47 -4.82 7.43
CA ASP A 691 5.54 -3.36 7.34
C ASP A 691 6.11 -2.80 6.02
N ARG A 692 6.67 -3.65 5.15
CA ARG A 692 7.34 -3.23 3.91
C ARG A 692 6.51 -3.33 2.63
N HIS A 693 5.27 -3.80 2.76
CA HIS A 693 4.39 -4.00 1.62
C HIS A 693 3.57 -2.75 1.32
N PHE A 694 3.36 -2.46 0.03
CA PHE A 694 2.49 -1.39 -0.46
C PHE A 694 1.05 -1.63 -0.02
N VAL A 695 0.47 -0.68 0.70
CA VAL A 695 -0.92 -0.74 1.19
C VAL A 695 -1.88 -0.91 0.01
N ASN A 696 -1.73 -0.10 -1.04
CA ASN A 696 -2.56 -0.15 -2.24
C ASN A 696 -2.32 -1.38 -3.14
N VAL A 697 -1.48 -2.35 -2.73
CA VAL A 697 -1.13 -3.56 -3.51
C VAL A 697 -1.40 -4.82 -2.72
N SER A 698 -0.85 -4.90 -1.50
CA SER A 698 -0.82 -6.12 -0.69
C SER A 698 -1.92 -6.17 0.36
N TYR A 699 -2.59 -5.04 0.61
CA TYR A 699 -3.66 -4.97 1.60
C TYR A 699 -5.04 -5.03 0.95
N THR A 700 -5.16 -4.79 -0.36
CA THR A 700 -6.41 -4.88 -1.09
C THR A 700 -6.28 -5.89 -2.23
N SER A 701 -7.38 -6.50 -2.64
CA SER A 701 -7.43 -7.27 -3.89
C SER A 701 -7.21 -6.37 -5.12
N ASN A 702 -6.93 -6.94 -6.31
CA ASN A 702 -6.92 -6.19 -7.59
C ASN A 702 -8.33 -5.79 -8.05
N TRP A 703 -8.94 -4.90 -7.30
CA TRP A 703 -10.31 -4.45 -7.51
C TRP A 703 -10.43 -3.52 -8.74
N GLU A 704 -9.38 -2.78 -9.09
CA GLU A 704 -9.34 -1.94 -10.30
C GLU A 704 -9.39 -2.80 -11.57
N GLY A 705 -8.59 -3.87 -11.62
CA GLY A 705 -8.63 -4.82 -12.73
C GLY A 705 -9.97 -5.55 -12.84
N LEU A 706 -10.57 -5.93 -11.70
CA LEU A 706 -11.92 -6.52 -11.66
C LEU A 706 -13.01 -5.55 -12.12
N LEU A 707 -12.89 -4.27 -11.77
CA LEU A 707 -13.78 -3.22 -12.27
C LEU A 707 -13.67 -3.13 -13.80
N HIS A 708 -12.47 -3.11 -14.36
CA HIS A 708 -12.27 -3.04 -15.81
C HIS A 708 -12.80 -4.30 -16.53
N LEU A 709 -12.65 -5.49 -15.93
CA LEU A 709 -13.30 -6.71 -16.42
C LEU A 709 -14.82 -6.55 -16.47
N TYR A 710 -15.44 -6.04 -15.40
CA TYR A 710 -16.88 -5.78 -15.39
C TYR A 710 -17.30 -4.79 -16.48
N GLU A 711 -16.59 -3.68 -16.64
CA GLU A 711 -16.91 -2.66 -17.65
C GLU A 711 -16.85 -3.24 -19.08
N ALA A 712 -15.92 -4.16 -19.35
CA ALA A 712 -15.77 -4.78 -20.66
C ALA A 712 -16.71 -5.99 -20.92
N THR A 713 -17.21 -6.63 -19.86
CA THR A 713 -17.94 -7.91 -19.97
C THR A 713 -19.41 -7.83 -19.52
N GLY A 714 -19.74 -6.90 -18.62
CA GLY A 714 -21.03 -6.83 -17.93
C GLY A 714 -21.23 -7.89 -16.84
N GLU A 715 -20.22 -8.70 -16.53
CA GLU A 715 -20.36 -9.86 -15.65
C GLU A 715 -20.32 -9.44 -14.16
N LYS A 716 -21.50 -9.42 -13.52
CA LYS A 716 -21.71 -8.84 -12.18
C LYS A 716 -20.80 -9.39 -11.07
N ARG A 717 -20.31 -10.64 -11.18
CA ARG A 717 -19.40 -11.22 -10.16
C ARG A 717 -18.10 -10.43 -10.03
N PHE A 718 -17.59 -9.86 -11.14
CA PHE A 718 -16.41 -9.02 -11.10
C PHE A 718 -16.70 -7.68 -10.43
N LEU A 719 -17.88 -7.09 -10.66
CA LEU A 719 -18.30 -5.88 -9.93
C LEU A 719 -18.47 -6.15 -8.43
N THR A 720 -19.05 -7.29 -8.04
CA THR A 720 -19.20 -7.67 -6.63
C THR A 720 -17.84 -7.77 -5.93
N ALA A 721 -16.87 -8.47 -6.55
CA ALA A 721 -15.53 -8.59 -5.99
C ALA A 721 -14.76 -7.24 -6.00
N ALA A 722 -14.89 -6.45 -7.07
CA ALA A 722 -14.32 -5.10 -7.12
C ALA A 722 -14.91 -4.19 -6.04
N THR A 723 -16.19 -4.35 -5.72
CA THR A 723 -16.85 -3.61 -4.64
C THR A 723 -16.21 -3.93 -3.30
N GLU A 724 -15.93 -5.19 -3.00
CA GLU A 724 -15.31 -5.57 -1.73
C GLU A 724 -13.89 -5.02 -1.60
N GLY A 725 -13.04 -5.19 -2.63
CA GLY A 725 -11.69 -4.63 -2.61
C GLY A 725 -11.65 -3.09 -2.56
N ALA A 726 -12.62 -2.41 -3.19
CA ALA A 726 -12.77 -0.97 -3.06
C ALA A 726 -13.19 -0.55 -1.63
N ARG A 727 -14.01 -1.36 -0.95
CA ARG A 727 -14.41 -1.11 0.44
C ARG A 727 -13.23 -1.28 1.39
N GLU A 728 -12.42 -2.32 1.18
CA GLU A 728 -11.15 -2.52 1.89
C GLU A 728 -10.26 -1.29 1.76
N LEU A 729 -10.03 -0.81 0.52
CA LEU A 729 -9.23 0.38 0.25
C LEU A 729 -9.73 1.60 1.04
N ILE A 730 -11.04 1.89 1.05
CA ILE A 730 -11.50 3.10 1.75
C ILE A 730 -11.36 3.01 3.27
N THR A 731 -11.19 1.82 3.86
CA THR A 731 -10.85 1.69 5.30
C THR A 731 -9.41 2.08 5.59
N THR A 732 -8.54 2.14 4.57
CA THR A 732 -7.14 2.55 4.73
C THR A 732 -6.96 4.07 4.66
N LEU A 733 -8.04 4.82 4.40
CA LEU A 733 -8.02 6.28 4.26
C LEU A 733 -8.40 6.96 5.57
N TRP A 734 -7.73 8.06 5.92
CA TRP A 734 -7.97 8.75 7.17
C TRP A 734 -9.41 9.28 7.29
N THR A 735 -10.07 8.97 8.40
CA THR A 735 -11.39 9.52 8.77
C THR A 735 -11.34 10.33 10.07
N GLN A 736 -10.19 10.39 10.73
CA GLN A 736 -9.94 11.13 11.96
C GLN A 736 -8.86 12.20 11.75
N PRO A 737 -8.79 13.22 12.63
CA PRO A 737 -9.79 13.60 13.65
C PRO A 737 -11.10 14.12 13.04
N LYS A 738 -12.14 14.37 13.86
CA LYS A 738 -13.37 15.05 13.39
C LYS A 738 -13.01 16.38 12.71
N LEU A 739 -13.64 16.67 11.57
CA LEU A 739 -13.43 17.95 10.88
C LEU A 739 -13.89 19.13 11.75
N PRO A 740 -13.06 20.16 11.90
CA PRO A 740 -13.46 21.44 12.48
C PRO A 740 -14.54 22.12 11.62
N THR A 741 -15.24 23.09 12.19
CA THR A 741 -16.14 23.95 11.43
C THR A 741 -15.34 24.76 10.39
N ARG A 742 -15.99 25.18 9.30
CA ARG A 742 -15.29 25.91 8.22
C ARG A 742 -14.68 27.25 8.66
N SER A 743 -15.16 27.84 9.74
CA SER A 743 -14.64 29.09 10.31
C SER A 743 -13.45 28.88 11.25
N GLN A 744 -13.21 27.66 11.72
CA GLN A 744 -12.05 27.36 12.56
C GLN A 744 -10.77 27.35 11.73
N THR A 745 -9.73 27.95 12.29
CA THR A 745 -8.41 28.10 11.68
C THR A 745 -7.37 27.27 12.44
N VAL A 746 -6.25 27.01 11.77
CA VAL A 746 -5.07 26.40 12.38
C VAL A 746 -3.84 27.21 12.01
N LYS A 747 -2.90 27.32 12.97
CA LYS A 747 -1.60 27.95 12.76
C LYS A 747 -0.63 26.95 12.15
N LEU A 748 -0.07 27.26 10.99
CA LEU A 748 0.94 26.47 10.30
C LEU A 748 2.36 26.94 10.68
N ASN A 749 3.33 26.02 10.53
CA ASN A 749 4.76 26.27 10.65
C ASN A 749 5.18 27.01 11.94
N PRO A 750 4.72 26.57 13.13
CA PRO A 750 5.03 27.26 14.38
C PRO A 750 6.54 27.43 14.57
N GLY A 751 6.98 28.64 14.95
CA GLY A 751 8.40 29.01 15.04
C GLY A 751 9.03 29.41 13.70
N GLY A 752 8.26 29.48 12.62
CA GLY A 752 8.76 29.87 11.28
C GLY A 752 9.55 28.75 10.58
N VAL A 753 9.30 27.50 10.95
CA VAL A 753 10.01 26.32 10.45
C VAL A 753 9.01 25.17 10.21
N TYR A 754 9.28 24.35 9.20
CA TYR A 754 8.65 23.05 9.02
C TYR A 754 9.73 21.96 9.14
N ASP A 755 9.80 21.35 10.32
CA ASP A 755 10.92 20.51 10.76
C ASP A 755 10.66 19.02 10.54
N HIS A 756 10.58 18.65 9.26
CA HIS A 756 10.57 17.25 8.82
C HIS A 756 11.69 17.09 7.80
N ALA A 757 12.86 16.64 8.25
CA ALA A 757 14.01 16.40 7.39
C ALA A 757 13.62 15.40 6.28
N ARG A 758 13.92 15.76 5.03
CA ARG A 758 13.71 14.90 3.88
C ARG A 758 15.03 14.62 3.22
N SER A 759 15.11 13.44 2.61
CA SER A 759 16.26 13.03 1.81
C SER A 759 16.62 14.11 0.80
N ILE A 760 17.92 14.38 0.69
CA ILE A 760 18.48 15.11 -0.43
C ILE A 760 18.89 14.08 -1.46
N TRP A 761 18.22 14.14 -2.60
CA TRP A 761 18.25 13.07 -3.57
C TRP A 761 19.35 13.25 -4.62
N TRP A 762 19.63 12.17 -5.35
CA TRP A 762 20.56 12.24 -6.48
C TRP A 762 20.02 13.17 -7.57
N TRP A 763 20.93 13.95 -8.14
CA TRP A 763 20.67 14.80 -9.30
C TRP A 763 21.91 14.85 -10.17
N GLY A 764 21.95 13.99 -11.20
CA GLY A 764 23.19 13.68 -11.90
C GLY A 764 24.27 13.21 -10.92
N ASN A 765 25.46 13.79 -11.02
CA ASN A 765 26.60 13.51 -10.13
C ASN A 765 26.54 14.23 -8.76
N GLY A 766 25.59 15.15 -8.59
CA GLY A 766 25.39 15.90 -7.36
C GLY A 766 24.16 15.42 -6.59
N ARG A 767 23.72 16.25 -5.64
CA ARG A 767 22.47 16.07 -4.92
C ARG A 767 21.63 17.33 -4.97
N LYS A 768 20.31 17.15 -4.98
CA LYS A 768 19.34 18.25 -5.04
C LYS A 768 18.15 18.00 -4.13
N ARG A 769 17.70 19.07 -3.48
CA ARG A 769 16.42 19.21 -2.80
C ARG A 769 15.92 20.63 -3.11
N VAL A 770 14.89 20.73 -3.94
CA VAL A 770 14.47 22.01 -4.57
C VAL A 770 14.25 23.10 -3.52
N GLY A 771 14.87 24.27 -3.72
CA GLY A 771 14.77 25.42 -2.81
C GLY A 771 15.48 25.24 -1.45
N VAL A 772 16.20 24.13 -1.22
CA VAL A 772 16.91 23.83 0.03
C VAL A 772 18.40 23.58 -0.21
N TYR A 773 18.74 22.72 -1.17
CA TYR A 773 20.11 22.32 -1.46
C TYR A 773 20.30 21.97 -2.93
N GLU A 774 21.41 22.40 -3.49
CA GLU A 774 21.92 21.94 -4.77
C GLU A 774 23.45 21.99 -4.72
N GLY A 775 24.11 20.86 -4.91
CA GLY A 775 25.55 20.78 -4.70
C GLY A 775 26.15 19.39 -4.87
N PRO A 776 27.45 19.23 -4.61
CA PRO A 776 28.14 17.95 -4.75
C PRO A 776 27.70 16.93 -3.69
N ALA A 777 27.73 15.64 -4.03
CA ALA A 777 27.44 14.56 -3.10
C ALA A 777 28.60 14.34 -2.10
N THR A 778 28.64 15.12 -1.01
CA THR A 778 29.61 14.99 0.09
C THR A 778 28.95 14.41 1.35
N GLU A 779 29.73 13.91 2.31
CA GLU A 779 29.21 13.37 3.58
C GLU A 779 28.36 14.41 4.35
N GLY A 780 28.72 15.70 4.28
CA GLY A 780 27.94 16.81 4.87
C GLY A 780 26.70 17.25 4.08
N SER A 781 26.43 16.67 2.89
CA SER A 781 25.23 16.99 2.10
C SER A 781 23.93 16.45 2.71
N ILE A 782 24.00 15.70 3.82
CA ILE A 782 22.84 15.10 4.49
C ILE A 782 22.30 16.01 5.62
N ASP A 783 23.13 16.93 6.14
CA ASP A 783 22.82 17.78 7.30
C ASP A 783 22.41 19.21 6.87
N THR A 784 21.33 19.35 6.11
CA THR A 784 20.77 20.68 5.81
C THR A 784 19.76 21.11 6.87
N PRO A 785 19.82 22.38 7.35
CA PRO A 785 18.85 22.88 8.30
C PRO A 785 17.43 22.85 7.71
N ALA A 786 16.43 22.70 8.59
CA ALA A 786 15.03 22.74 8.18
C ALA A 786 14.70 24.05 7.43
N PRO A 787 13.87 23.99 6.38
CA PRO A 787 13.50 25.17 5.62
C PRO A 787 12.75 26.16 6.50
N LYS A 788 13.11 27.45 6.37
CA LYS A 788 12.40 28.55 7.03
C LYS A 788 11.12 28.82 6.26
N ILE A 789 9.97 28.54 6.87
CA ILE A 789 8.66 28.74 6.28
C ILE A 789 7.84 29.61 7.23
N PRO A 790 7.32 30.77 6.78
CA PRO A 790 6.59 31.67 7.66
C PRO A 790 5.40 31.00 8.34
N GLU A 791 5.16 31.42 9.58
CA GLU A 791 3.90 31.15 10.27
C GLU A 791 2.74 31.80 9.50
N ARG A 792 1.64 31.07 9.34
CA ARG A 792 0.40 31.60 8.77
C ARG A 792 -0.81 30.89 9.35
N GLU A 793 -1.95 31.55 9.30
CA GLU A 793 -3.22 30.99 9.71
C GLU A 793 -4.04 30.61 8.47
N VAL A 794 -4.59 29.39 8.46
CA VAL A 794 -5.43 28.91 7.35
C VAL A 794 -6.70 28.27 7.91
N PRO A 795 -7.80 28.22 7.13
CA PRO A 795 -8.96 27.43 7.51
C PRO A 795 -8.58 25.97 7.71
N ALA A 796 -8.88 25.43 8.89
CA ALA A 796 -8.34 24.15 9.35
C ALA A 796 -8.62 23.00 8.38
N TRP A 797 -9.82 22.98 7.78
CA TRP A 797 -10.23 21.95 6.83
C TRP A 797 -9.31 21.84 5.60
N THR A 798 -8.65 22.92 5.17
CA THR A 798 -7.83 22.93 3.94
C THR A 798 -6.57 22.06 4.04
N VAL A 799 -6.06 21.89 5.27
CA VAL A 799 -4.85 21.11 5.60
C VAL A 799 -5.16 19.80 6.33
N SER A 800 -6.42 19.35 6.25
CA SER A 800 -6.83 18.08 6.85
C SER A 800 -6.25 16.87 6.10
N ASN A 801 -5.84 15.87 6.87
CA ASN A 801 -5.38 14.56 6.39
C ASN A 801 -6.53 13.64 5.94
N ILE A 802 -7.78 13.95 6.24
CA ILE A 802 -8.92 13.07 5.91
C ILE A 802 -8.98 12.77 4.41
N GLY A 803 -9.08 11.50 4.05
CA GLY A 803 -9.05 11.03 2.65
C GLY A 803 -7.65 10.82 2.06
N LEU A 804 -6.57 11.12 2.81
CA LEU A 804 -5.23 10.66 2.44
C LEU A 804 -5.02 9.19 2.85
N GLY A 805 -4.16 8.50 2.11
CA GLY A 805 -3.77 7.11 2.38
C GLY A 805 -2.30 6.97 2.74
N LEU A 806 -1.84 5.72 2.73
CA LEU A 806 -0.48 5.30 3.09
C LEU A 806 0.19 4.60 1.90
N GLU A 807 1.51 4.69 1.80
CA GLU A 807 2.30 3.86 0.87
C GLU A 807 2.71 2.56 1.55
N HIS A 808 3.65 2.65 2.50
CA HIS A 808 4.10 1.54 3.31
C HIS A 808 3.82 1.85 4.78
N PRO A 809 3.45 0.84 5.58
CA PRO A 809 3.50 0.99 7.03
C PRO A 809 4.87 1.49 7.52
N PHE A 810 5.96 0.99 6.91
CA PHE A 810 7.34 1.38 7.23
C PHE A 810 7.70 2.82 6.84
N THR A 811 7.17 3.35 5.73
CA THR A 811 7.41 4.77 5.35
C THR A 811 6.56 5.71 6.19
N TYR A 812 5.39 5.24 6.65
CA TYR A 812 4.53 5.99 7.55
C TYR A 812 5.11 6.12 8.96
N VAL A 813 5.61 5.04 9.58
CA VAL A 813 6.09 5.02 10.98
C VAL A 813 7.57 5.38 11.12
N ARG A 814 8.12 6.30 10.32
CA ARG A 814 9.55 6.69 10.47
C ARG A 814 9.76 7.55 11.72
N ARG A 815 10.98 7.53 12.27
CA ARG A 815 11.37 8.19 13.55
C ARG A 815 11.11 9.71 13.60
N GLU A 816 10.73 10.37 12.51
CA GLU A 816 10.62 11.83 12.40
C GLU A 816 9.34 12.35 11.69
N GLY A 817 8.41 11.47 11.29
CA GLY A 817 7.15 11.91 10.67
C GLY A 817 6.18 10.77 10.30
N GLN A 818 4.88 11.04 10.46
CA GLN A 818 3.76 10.20 10.00
C GLN A 818 3.38 10.56 8.57
N ALA A 819 4.05 9.93 7.60
CA ALA A 819 4.06 10.30 6.19
C ALA A 819 2.86 9.77 5.40
N ASN A 820 1.87 10.63 5.15
CA ASN A 820 0.77 10.32 4.25
C ASN A 820 1.18 10.49 2.79
N ILE A 821 0.67 9.64 1.89
CA ILE A 821 0.86 9.85 0.45
C ILE A 821 -0.14 10.86 -0.11
N LEU A 822 0.35 11.72 -1.01
CA LEU A 822 -0.48 12.68 -1.75
C LEU A 822 -0.99 12.12 -3.09
N MET A 823 -0.46 10.98 -3.52
CA MET A 823 -0.77 10.36 -4.80
C MET A 823 -1.91 9.34 -4.68
N SER A 824 -3.10 9.70 -5.13
CA SER A 824 -4.34 8.93 -4.98
C SER A 824 -4.86 8.39 -6.31
N VAL A 825 -4.05 7.58 -7.00
CA VAL A 825 -4.34 7.09 -8.37
C VAL A 825 -5.66 6.30 -8.50
N TRP A 826 -6.11 5.69 -7.42
CA TRP A 826 -7.38 4.97 -7.35
C TRP A 826 -8.64 5.85 -7.35
N ALA A 827 -8.50 7.17 -7.19
CA ALA A 827 -9.65 8.07 -6.97
C ALA A 827 -10.65 8.06 -8.13
N ALA A 828 -10.20 7.97 -9.37
CA ALA A 828 -11.07 7.88 -10.54
C ALA A 828 -11.88 6.57 -10.56
N ASN A 829 -11.24 5.44 -10.25
CA ASN A 829 -11.92 4.15 -10.11
C ASN A 829 -13.01 4.20 -9.02
N LEU A 830 -12.77 4.89 -7.90
CA LEU A 830 -13.80 5.08 -6.86
C LEU A 830 -14.99 5.93 -7.33
N LEU A 831 -14.80 6.92 -8.21
CA LEU A 831 -15.93 7.64 -8.82
C LEU A 831 -16.80 6.70 -9.65
N ARG A 832 -16.18 5.83 -10.46
CA ARG A 832 -16.89 4.79 -11.24
C ARG A 832 -17.60 3.81 -10.33
N MET A 833 -16.96 3.34 -9.26
CA MET A 833 -17.59 2.48 -8.27
C MET A 833 -18.81 3.14 -7.63
N SER A 834 -18.73 4.43 -7.28
CA SER A 834 -19.88 5.16 -6.75
C SER A 834 -21.05 5.19 -7.74
N HIS A 835 -20.78 5.42 -9.02
CA HIS A 835 -21.80 5.40 -10.07
C HIS A 835 -22.44 4.02 -10.26
N LEU A 836 -21.61 2.97 -10.32
CA LEU A 836 -22.03 1.60 -10.63
C LEU A 836 -22.74 0.91 -9.47
N THR A 837 -22.34 1.22 -8.23
CA THR A 837 -22.89 0.58 -7.02
C THR A 837 -23.95 1.42 -6.31
N GLY A 838 -23.98 2.73 -6.58
CA GLY A 838 -24.80 3.69 -5.84
C GLY A 838 -24.26 4.01 -4.44
N ASP A 839 -23.09 3.50 -4.05
CA ASP A 839 -22.49 3.79 -2.75
C ASP A 839 -21.80 5.17 -2.75
N PRO A 840 -22.29 6.15 -1.96
CA PRO A 840 -21.71 7.49 -1.93
C PRO A 840 -20.35 7.53 -1.23
N ALA A 841 -19.98 6.50 -0.44
CA ALA A 841 -18.71 6.45 0.28
C ALA A 841 -17.51 6.56 -0.67
N PHE A 842 -17.60 5.90 -1.82
CA PHE A 842 -16.54 5.93 -2.82
C PHE A 842 -16.34 7.33 -3.41
N ARG A 843 -17.41 8.07 -3.70
CA ARG A 843 -17.31 9.47 -4.15
C ARG A 843 -16.77 10.39 -3.06
N ILE A 844 -17.17 10.19 -1.80
CA ILE A 844 -16.64 10.96 -0.66
C ILE A 844 -15.12 10.73 -0.54
N ALA A 845 -14.68 9.48 -0.59
CA ALA A 845 -13.26 9.11 -0.54
C ALA A 845 -12.47 9.74 -1.70
N ALA A 846 -12.94 9.55 -2.94
CA ALA A 846 -12.31 10.08 -4.14
C ALA A 846 -12.16 11.61 -4.11
N ARG A 847 -13.22 12.33 -3.75
CA ARG A 847 -13.21 13.80 -3.69
C ARG A 847 -12.35 14.32 -2.56
N ASN A 848 -12.40 13.70 -1.39
CA ASN A 848 -11.54 14.07 -0.27
C ASN A 848 -10.06 13.85 -0.60
N ALA A 849 -9.72 12.88 -1.45
CA ALA A 849 -8.36 12.61 -1.89
C ALA A 849 -7.83 13.61 -2.94
N MET A 850 -8.67 14.14 -3.83
CA MET A 850 -8.22 14.93 -4.99
C MET A 850 -8.56 16.43 -4.91
N ILE A 851 -9.79 16.77 -4.54
CA ILE A 851 -10.33 18.12 -4.76
C ILE A 851 -9.67 19.17 -3.86
N GLY A 852 -9.12 20.21 -4.47
CA GLY A 852 -8.48 21.34 -3.79
C GLY A 852 -7.22 20.99 -3.01
N ARG A 853 -6.59 19.83 -3.27
CA ARG A 853 -5.37 19.41 -2.57
C ARG A 853 -4.12 20.07 -3.11
N TYR A 854 -4.03 20.33 -4.40
CA TYR A 854 -2.81 20.77 -5.07
C TYR A 854 -3.15 21.65 -6.27
N ALA A 855 -2.16 22.42 -6.72
CA ALA A 855 -2.23 23.24 -7.94
C ALA A 855 -1.27 22.75 -9.03
N ASN A 856 -0.27 21.95 -8.66
CA ASN A 856 0.73 21.33 -9.52
C ASN A 856 1.22 20.06 -8.79
N TYR A 857 2.27 19.38 -9.24
CA TYR A 857 2.81 18.20 -8.57
C TYR A 857 3.20 18.53 -7.11
N PRO A 858 2.53 17.92 -6.11
CA PRO A 858 2.69 18.34 -4.72
C PRO A 858 3.82 17.59 -4.00
N GLY A 859 4.62 16.81 -4.71
CA GLY A 859 5.52 15.81 -4.13
C GLY A 859 4.75 14.59 -3.61
N TYR A 860 5.40 13.81 -2.75
CA TYR A 860 4.97 12.44 -2.50
C TYR A 860 4.51 12.18 -1.05
N TYR A 861 5.28 12.62 -0.06
CA TYR A 861 5.04 12.39 1.37
C TYR A 861 4.67 13.66 2.14
N LEU A 862 3.57 13.66 2.87
CA LEU A 862 3.15 14.75 3.76
C LEU A 862 3.23 14.30 5.23
N ASP A 863 4.01 14.99 6.07
CA ASP A 863 4.29 14.60 7.48
C ASP A 863 3.61 15.50 8.53
N GLY A 864 2.86 16.50 8.10
CA GLY A 864 2.38 17.55 8.97
C GLY A 864 1.43 18.51 8.27
N GLN A 865 0.74 19.33 9.05
CA GLN A 865 -0.13 20.37 8.51
C GLN A 865 0.71 21.48 7.88
N THR A 866 0.57 21.64 6.56
CA THR A 866 1.19 22.71 5.76
C THR A 866 0.41 22.87 4.46
N ASP A 867 0.51 24.01 3.82
CA ASP A 867 -0.09 24.37 2.54
C ASP A 867 0.96 24.72 1.47
N GLU A 868 2.25 24.57 1.77
CA GLU A 868 3.34 24.99 0.88
C GLU A 868 3.30 24.28 -0.48
N PHE A 869 3.03 22.97 -0.47
CA PHE A 869 2.92 22.14 -1.67
C PHE A 869 1.69 22.47 -2.55
N ARG A 870 0.80 23.36 -2.10
CA ARG A 870 -0.41 23.76 -2.82
C ARG A 870 -0.18 24.91 -3.79
N ARG A 871 1.02 25.51 -3.79
CA ARG A 871 1.41 26.55 -4.73
C ARG A 871 1.68 25.96 -6.12
N ALA A 872 1.31 26.67 -7.19
CA ALA A 872 1.57 26.22 -8.56
C ALA A 872 3.07 26.14 -8.90
N ASP A 873 3.90 26.98 -8.27
CA ASP A 873 5.35 27.05 -8.47
C ASP A 873 6.16 26.22 -7.46
N TYR A 874 5.50 25.46 -6.59
CA TYR A 874 6.15 24.61 -5.58
C TYR A 874 7.18 23.63 -6.16
N PRO A 875 6.87 22.80 -7.18
CA PRO A 875 7.84 21.81 -7.70
C PRO A 875 9.07 22.45 -8.36
N VAL A 876 9.01 23.75 -8.69
CA VAL A 876 10.11 24.49 -9.33
C VAL A 876 10.91 25.29 -8.32
N LYS A 877 10.25 25.96 -7.35
CA LYS A 877 10.90 26.90 -6.42
C LYS A 877 11.13 26.33 -5.02
N GLY A 878 10.33 25.37 -4.58
CA GLY A 878 10.36 24.86 -3.22
C GLY A 878 9.99 25.91 -2.15
N PRO A 879 10.45 25.72 -0.90
CA PRO A 879 11.34 24.64 -0.45
C PRO A 879 10.65 23.28 -0.46
N ASP A 880 11.30 22.24 -0.98
CA ASP A 880 10.77 20.88 -1.00
C ASP A 880 10.65 20.32 0.44
N ILE A 881 9.41 20.18 0.90
CA ILE A 881 9.04 19.60 2.20
C ILE A 881 8.30 18.26 2.08
N THR A 882 7.96 17.85 0.85
CA THR A 882 7.15 16.65 0.58
C THR A 882 7.90 15.56 -0.17
N SER A 883 9.19 15.77 -0.45
CA SER A 883 10.02 14.90 -1.29
C SER A 883 9.50 14.85 -2.73
N LEU A 884 10.10 15.65 -3.61
CA LEU A 884 9.76 15.68 -5.03
C LEU A 884 10.33 14.48 -5.79
N TYR A 885 9.57 13.39 -5.83
CA TYR A 885 9.81 12.24 -6.72
C TYR A 885 9.47 12.65 -8.16
N VAL A 886 10.38 13.30 -8.88
CA VAL A 886 10.09 13.86 -10.23
C VAL A 886 9.69 12.79 -11.25
N HIS A 887 10.20 11.56 -11.13
CA HIS A 887 9.77 10.44 -11.96
C HIS A 887 8.35 9.93 -11.66
N HIS A 888 7.64 10.48 -10.66
CA HIS A 888 6.21 10.24 -10.42
C HIS A 888 5.30 11.31 -11.04
N ILE A 889 5.85 12.37 -11.66
CA ILE A 889 5.04 13.44 -12.28
C ILE A 889 4.12 12.86 -13.37
N ALA A 890 4.62 11.96 -14.21
CA ALA A 890 3.83 11.34 -15.28
C ALA A 890 2.62 10.52 -14.75
N PRO A 891 2.79 9.53 -13.85
CA PRO A 891 1.64 8.79 -13.31
C PRO A 891 0.72 9.66 -12.44
N PHE A 892 1.24 10.68 -11.75
CA PHE A 892 0.38 11.66 -11.07
C PHE A 892 -0.51 12.41 -12.08
N THR A 893 0.08 12.89 -13.18
CA THR A 893 -0.66 13.57 -14.25
C THR A 893 -1.74 12.67 -14.87
N ALA A 894 -1.42 11.38 -15.08
CA ALA A 894 -2.41 10.38 -15.52
C ALA A 894 -3.61 10.33 -14.57
N SER A 895 -3.38 10.28 -13.27
CA SER A 895 -4.46 10.17 -12.27
C SER A 895 -5.35 11.42 -12.18
N VAL A 896 -4.76 12.61 -12.37
CA VAL A 896 -5.54 13.87 -12.38
C VAL A 896 -6.41 13.94 -13.63
N LEU A 897 -5.87 13.56 -14.79
CA LEU A 897 -6.63 13.44 -16.03
C LEU A 897 -7.76 12.40 -15.88
N ASP A 898 -7.48 11.23 -15.33
CA ASP A 898 -8.47 10.17 -15.11
C ASP A 898 -9.63 10.63 -14.24
N PHE A 899 -9.31 11.30 -13.13
CA PHE A 899 -10.34 11.85 -12.28
C PHE A 899 -11.20 12.88 -13.02
N LEU A 900 -10.60 13.80 -13.77
CA LEU A 900 -11.31 14.88 -14.45
C LEU A 900 -12.25 14.34 -15.54
N PHE A 901 -11.78 13.44 -16.40
CA PHE A 901 -12.59 12.79 -17.43
C PHE A 901 -13.68 11.89 -16.83
N THR A 902 -13.33 11.11 -15.79
CA THR A 902 -14.28 10.23 -15.11
C THR A 902 -15.39 11.02 -14.39
N ASP A 903 -15.09 12.17 -13.78
CA ASP A 903 -16.13 12.99 -13.11
C ASP A 903 -17.14 13.54 -14.13
N ALA A 904 -16.70 13.87 -15.35
CA ALA A 904 -17.61 14.24 -16.46
C ALA A 904 -18.45 13.03 -16.93
N GLU A 905 -17.81 11.87 -17.12
CA GLU A 905 -18.49 10.62 -17.51
C GLU A 905 -19.59 10.24 -16.50
N VAL A 906 -19.25 10.22 -15.21
CA VAL A 906 -20.16 9.82 -14.13
C VAL A 906 -21.31 10.83 -13.96
N ARG A 907 -21.03 12.14 -13.95
CA ARG A 907 -22.07 13.18 -13.83
C ARG A 907 -22.99 13.24 -15.04
N SER A 908 -22.49 12.82 -16.21
CA SER A 908 -23.28 12.76 -17.43
C SER A 908 -24.10 11.47 -17.56
N HIS A 909 -23.93 10.49 -16.67
CA HIS A 909 -24.49 9.15 -16.81
C HIS A 909 -24.12 8.48 -18.15
N GLY A 910 -22.86 8.63 -18.57
CA GLY A 910 -22.35 8.08 -19.83
C GLY A 910 -22.82 8.79 -21.09
N GLN A 911 -23.57 9.89 -20.97
CA GLN A 911 -23.92 10.75 -22.12
C GLN A 911 -22.71 11.51 -22.64
N VAL A 912 -21.69 11.74 -21.81
CA VAL A 912 -20.35 12.16 -22.25
C VAL A 912 -19.40 11.02 -21.96
N ILE A 913 -18.79 10.46 -22.98
CA ILE A 913 -17.77 9.42 -22.82
C ILE A 913 -16.76 9.52 -23.95
N PHE A 914 -15.49 9.25 -23.62
CA PHE A 914 -14.41 9.23 -24.59
C PHE A 914 -13.70 7.86 -24.51
N PRO A 915 -13.30 7.27 -25.65
CA PRO A 915 -12.56 6.02 -25.65
C PRO A 915 -11.30 6.10 -24.81
N THR A 916 -11.09 5.07 -23.99
CA THR A 916 -9.95 5.00 -23.07
C THR A 916 -9.10 3.79 -23.35
N THR A 917 -7.81 3.92 -23.09
CA THR A 917 -6.92 2.78 -22.86
C THR A 917 -6.43 2.82 -21.41
N ARG A 918 -5.57 1.88 -21.00
CA ARG A 918 -5.07 1.77 -19.63
C ARG A 918 -3.57 1.54 -19.65
N GLN A 919 -2.86 2.06 -18.66
CA GLN A 919 -1.48 1.65 -18.41
C GLN A 919 -1.28 1.35 -16.93
N MET A 920 -0.57 0.25 -16.65
CA MET A 920 -0.29 -0.24 -15.31
C MET A 920 1.08 -0.95 -15.26
N GLY A 921 1.49 -1.38 -14.06
CA GLY A 921 2.64 -2.27 -13.85
C GLY A 921 3.81 -1.63 -13.08
N TYR A 922 3.87 -0.30 -13.02
CA TYR A 922 4.81 0.40 -12.13
C TYR A 922 4.14 0.63 -10.77
N VAL A 923 4.38 -0.31 -9.84
CA VAL A 923 3.74 -0.34 -8.52
C VAL A 923 2.20 -0.32 -8.63
N TRP A 924 1.46 0.41 -7.79
CA TRP A 924 -0.01 0.55 -7.88
C TRP A 924 -0.46 1.64 -8.86
N PHE A 925 0.44 2.20 -9.68
CA PHE A 925 0.07 3.25 -10.61
C PHE A 925 -0.72 2.67 -11.78
N ASP A 926 -2.00 2.96 -11.76
CA ASP A 926 -2.99 2.48 -12.72
C ASP A 926 -3.94 3.63 -13.04
N SER A 927 -4.02 3.99 -14.32
CA SER A 927 -4.91 5.05 -14.78
C SER A 927 -5.34 4.78 -16.21
N ARG A 928 -6.56 5.22 -16.53
CA ARG A 928 -7.02 5.32 -17.91
C ARG A 928 -6.22 6.43 -18.65
N LEU A 929 -6.20 6.36 -19.98
CA LEU A 929 -5.55 7.32 -20.89
C LEU A 929 -6.47 7.64 -22.08
N TRP A 930 -6.40 8.86 -22.62
CA TRP A 930 -7.33 9.38 -23.64
C TRP A 930 -6.62 9.94 -24.89
N GLY A 931 -7.43 10.33 -25.88
CA GLY A 931 -7.02 11.11 -27.04
C GLY A 931 -6.83 10.30 -28.33
N HIS A 932 -6.90 8.97 -28.28
CA HIS A 932 -6.61 8.12 -29.43
C HIS A 932 -7.78 7.97 -30.44
N ALA A 933 -9.01 8.27 -30.01
CA ALA A 933 -10.23 8.15 -30.81
C ALA A 933 -11.30 9.16 -30.33
N PRO A 934 -12.26 9.55 -31.19
CA PRO A 934 -13.38 10.38 -30.77
C PRO A 934 -14.37 9.56 -29.95
N GLY A 935 -15.01 10.22 -29.00
CA GLY A 935 -16.14 9.69 -28.26
C GLY A 935 -17.42 10.41 -28.64
N HIS A 936 -18.28 10.62 -27.66
CA HIS A 936 -19.51 11.37 -27.84
C HIS A 936 -19.79 12.34 -26.71
N VAL A 937 -20.34 13.49 -27.07
CA VAL A 937 -20.98 14.45 -26.19
C VAL A 937 -22.47 14.45 -26.54
N TYR A 938 -23.23 13.68 -25.77
CA TYR A 938 -24.59 13.26 -26.08
C TYR A 938 -24.69 12.63 -27.48
N GLU A 939 -25.50 13.22 -28.38
CA GLU A 939 -25.67 12.79 -29.76
C GLU A 939 -24.51 13.17 -30.70
N ASP A 940 -23.57 14.01 -30.28
CA ASP A 940 -22.50 14.52 -31.14
C ASP A 940 -21.22 13.70 -30.98
N ALA A 941 -20.66 13.20 -32.11
CA ALA A 941 -19.33 12.61 -32.13
C ALA A 941 -18.28 13.72 -31.95
N ALA A 942 -17.41 13.58 -30.95
CA ALA A 942 -16.45 14.62 -30.60
C ALA A 942 -15.13 14.04 -30.04
N TRP A 943 -14.03 14.71 -30.36
CA TRP A 943 -12.72 14.44 -29.80
C TRP A 943 -12.52 15.24 -28.51
N PRO A 944 -11.97 14.63 -27.44
CA PRO A 944 -11.58 15.38 -26.26
C PRO A 944 -10.37 16.26 -26.60
N TRP A 945 -10.41 17.52 -26.17
CA TRP A 945 -9.38 18.51 -26.51
C TRP A 945 -8.90 19.25 -25.27
N LEU A 946 -7.58 19.30 -25.09
CA LEU A 946 -6.92 20.01 -23.99
C LEU A 946 -6.20 21.24 -24.55
N ASN A 947 -6.76 22.43 -24.32
CA ASN A 947 -6.17 23.69 -24.75
C ASN A 947 -6.38 24.80 -23.72
N GLN A 948 -5.28 25.31 -23.17
CA GLN A 948 -5.29 26.31 -22.09
C GLN A 948 -5.81 27.69 -22.52
N LYS A 949 -5.73 28.00 -23.82
CA LYS A 949 -6.07 29.33 -24.35
C LYS A 949 -7.50 29.37 -24.92
N ALA A 950 -8.03 28.24 -25.37
CA ALA A 950 -9.33 28.17 -26.04
C ALA A 950 -10.49 28.63 -25.15
N VAL A 951 -10.51 28.21 -23.89
CA VAL A 951 -11.52 28.61 -22.93
C VAL A 951 -10.86 28.92 -21.59
N THR A 952 -11.19 30.07 -21.00
CA THR A 952 -10.74 30.45 -19.66
C THR A 952 -11.93 30.80 -18.77
N LEU A 953 -11.79 30.48 -17.47
CA LEU A 953 -12.80 30.76 -16.45
C LEU A 953 -12.20 31.66 -15.38
N ASN A 954 -12.99 32.56 -14.81
CA ASN A 954 -12.55 33.43 -13.70
C ASN A 954 -12.79 32.82 -12.30
N ASN A 955 -13.19 31.55 -12.22
CA ASN A 955 -13.57 30.90 -10.97
C ASN A 955 -12.89 29.53 -10.82
N PRO A 956 -11.93 29.38 -9.88
CA PRO A 956 -11.18 28.14 -9.71
C PRO A 956 -12.01 26.99 -9.11
N LYS A 957 -13.25 27.25 -8.69
CA LYS A 957 -14.16 26.23 -8.15
C LYS A 957 -14.85 25.39 -9.23
N VAL A 958 -14.64 25.74 -10.50
CA VAL A 958 -15.28 25.08 -11.64
C VAL A 958 -14.20 24.54 -12.56
N ASP A 959 -14.19 23.22 -12.72
CA ASP A 959 -13.35 22.57 -13.73
C ASP A 959 -13.98 22.71 -15.11
N HIS A 960 -13.17 22.63 -16.15
CA HIS A 960 -13.65 22.48 -17.51
C HIS A 960 -12.91 21.41 -18.33
N LEU A 961 -13.62 20.84 -19.30
CA LEU A 961 -13.09 20.00 -20.37
C LEU A 961 -13.65 20.50 -21.71
N LEU A 962 -12.87 20.38 -22.78
CA LEU A 962 -13.30 20.73 -24.12
C LEU A 962 -13.44 19.47 -24.96
N ALA A 963 -14.35 19.52 -25.92
CA ALA A 963 -14.41 18.55 -27.00
C ALA A 963 -14.81 19.22 -28.31
N GLU A 964 -14.32 18.71 -29.43
CA GLU A 964 -14.63 19.26 -30.74
C GLU A 964 -14.94 18.19 -31.77
N GLY A 965 -15.87 18.49 -32.68
CA GLY A 965 -16.21 17.59 -33.78
C GLY A 965 -17.29 18.19 -34.66
N HIS A 966 -17.24 17.90 -35.97
CA HIS A 966 -18.27 18.30 -36.94
C HIS A 966 -18.62 19.80 -36.93
N GLY A 967 -17.63 20.67 -36.70
CA GLY A 967 -17.83 22.11 -36.65
C GLY A 967 -18.46 22.62 -35.36
N LYS A 968 -18.40 21.83 -34.27
CA LYS A 968 -18.88 22.19 -32.93
C LYS A 968 -17.75 22.22 -31.92
N LEU A 969 -17.84 23.14 -30.96
CA LEU A 969 -17.06 23.17 -29.73
C LEU A 969 -17.99 22.91 -28.55
N HIS A 970 -17.71 21.86 -27.79
CA HIS A 970 -18.38 21.55 -26.53
C HIS A 970 -17.49 21.98 -25.35
N ILE A 971 -18.10 22.67 -24.39
CA ILE A 971 -17.46 23.12 -23.15
C ILE A 971 -18.21 22.50 -21.98
N LEU A 972 -17.55 21.61 -21.26
CA LEU A 972 -18.10 20.90 -20.13
C LEU A 972 -17.63 21.60 -18.86
N LEU A 973 -18.56 22.06 -18.03
CA LEU A 973 -18.28 22.76 -16.78
C LEU A 973 -18.73 21.91 -15.60
N LEU A 974 -17.83 21.70 -14.64
CA LEU A 974 -18.07 20.88 -13.45
C LEU A 974 -17.90 21.74 -12.20
N ASN A 975 -19.00 22.06 -11.52
CA ASN A 975 -18.91 22.74 -10.24
C ASN A 975 -18.36 21.78 -9.17
N GLN A 976 -17.19 22.09 -8.62
CA GLN A 976 -16.55 21.30 -7.57
C GLN A 976 -16.86 21.79 -6.15
N ALA A 977 -17.53 22.93 -6.01
CA ALA A 977 -17.92 23.49 -4.73
C ALA A 977 -19.25 22.93 -4.22
N LEU A 978 -19.43 23.04 -2.90
CA LEU A 978 -20.65 22.64 -2.18
C LEU A 978 -21.71 23.76 -2.14
N ALA A 979 -21.63 24.70 -3.08
CA ALA A 979 -22.55 25.83 -3.23
C ALA A 979 -22.65 26.23 -4.72
N GLU A 980 -23.73 26.94 -5.07
CA GLU A 980 -23.88 27.57 -6.39
C GLU A 980 -22.69 28.49 -6.68
N GLN A 981 -22.19 28.43 -7.92
CA GLN A 981 -21.08 29.24 -8.41
C GLN A 981 -21.51 30.12 -9.57
N LYS A 982 -21.08 31.38 -9.56
CA LYS A 982 -21.13 32.26 -10.72
C LYS A 982 -19.78 32.20 -11.43
N VAL A 983 -19.81 32.10 -12.74
CA VAL A 983 -18.62 31.93 -13.59
C VAL A 983 -18.75 32.83 -14.79
N GLN A 984 -17.70 33.60 -15.06
CA GLN A 984 -17.50 34.22 -16.36
C GLN A 984 -16.61 33.30 -17.20
N LEU A 985 -17.12 32.92 -18.36
CA LEU A 985 -16.44 32.11 -19.35
C LEU A 985 -15.99 33.01 -20.50
N HIS A 986 -14.75 32.83 -20.96
CA HIS A 986 -14.19 33.52 -22.12
C HIS A 986 -13.70 32.50 -23.16
N ILE A 987 -14.09 32.68 -24.43
CA ILE A 987 -13.63 31.88 -25.58
C ILE A 987 -12.72 32.72 -26.47
N ASP A 988 -11.55 32.21 -26.82
CA ASP A 988 -10.63 32.88 -27.75
C ASP A 988 -11.11 32.73 -29.21
N GLU A 989 -11.68 33.82 -29.76
CA GLU A 989 -12.21 33.87 -31.13
C GLU A 989 -11.15 33.55 -32.20
N SER A 990 -9.86 33.79 -31.91
CA SER A 990 -8.77 33.58 -32.87
C SER A 990 -8.60 32.10 -33.25
N LEU A 991 -9.07 31.19 -32.39
CA LEU A 991 -9.00 29.75 -32.61
C LEU A 991 -10.22 29.19 -33.36
N LEU A 992 -11.32 29.94 -33.47
CA LEU A 992 -12.60 29.41 -33.98
C LEU A 992 -12.82 29.64 -35.48
N GLY A 993 -12.00 30.47 -36.12
CA GLY A 993 -12.20 30.84 -37.53
C GLY A 993 -13.48 31.64 -37.81
N ARG A 994 -14.09 32.24 -36.77
CA ARG A 994 -15.26 33.15 -36.84
C ARG A 994 -15.25 34.13 -35.66
N ALA A 995 -15.91 35.28 -35.84
CA ALA A 995 -16.12 36.26 -34.76
C ALA A 995 -17.31 35.88 -33.86
N LEU A 996 -17.28 36.27 -32.57
CA LEU A 996 -18.31 35.99 -31.57
C LEU A 996 -18.99 37.28 -31.06
N THR A 997 -19.53 38.12 -31.95
CA THR A 997 -20.17 39.39 -31.56
C THR A 997 -21.42 39.23 -30.68
N GLN A 998 -22.44 38.54 -31.17
CA GLN A 998 -23.64 38.15 -30.40
C GLN A 998 -24.03 36.72 -30.79
N THR A 999 -23.73 35.77 -29.91
CA THR A 999 -23.94 34.33 -30.15
C THR A 999 -24.65 33.71 -28.95
N HIS A 1000 -25.29 32.56 -29.16
CA HIS A 1000 -25.89 31.77 -28.09
C HIS A 1000 -25.19 30.42 -27.99
N LEU A 1001 -24.92 29.97 -26.77
CA LEU A 1001 -24.39 28.64 -26.49
C LEU A 1001 -25.56 27.73 -26.12
N GLN A 1002 -25.73 26.63 -26.84
CA GLN A 1002 -26.75 25.63 -26.48
C GLN A 1002 -26.37 24.99 -25.16
N ALA A 1003 -27.31 24.89 -24.22
CA ALA A 1003 -27.04 24.45 -22.86
C ALA A 1003 -27.76 23.15 -22.49
N LYS A 1004 -27.03 22.22 -21.87
CA LYS A 1004 -27.58 21.08 -21.16
C LYS A 1004 -27.07 21.07 -19.71
N LEU A 1005 -27.96 21.36 -18.75
CA LEU A 1005 -27.66 21.37 -17.31
C LEU A 1005 -28.15 20.07 -16.68
N ASN A 1006 -27.25 19.35 -15.99
CA ASN A 1006 -27.50 18.07 -15.35
C ASN A 1006 -28.23 17.08 -16.28
N ASN A 1007 -27.73 16.98 -17.52
CA ASN A 1007 -28.24 16.11 -18.58
C ASN A 1007 -29.63 16.47 -19.13
N GLN A 1008 -30.14 17.66 -18.81
CA GLN A 1008 -31.41 18.16 -19.31
C GLN A 1008 -31.22 19.43 -20.13
N LYS A 1009 -32.04 19.61 -21.17
CA LYS A 1009 -32.04 20.84 -21.97
C LYS A 1009 -32.29 22.05 -21.07
N ALA A 1010 -31.42 23.05 -21.15
CA ALA A 1010 -31.53 24.32 -20.45
C ALA A 1010 -31.69 25.47 -21.45
N PRO A 1011 -32.10 26.68 -21.02
CA PRO A 1011 -32.09 27.85 -21.88
C PRO A 1011 -30.69 28.13 -22.41
N ASP A 1012 -30.60 28.53 -23.69
CA ASP A 1012 -29.33 28.88 -24.30
C ASP A 1012 -28.67 30.06 -23.56
N VAL A 1013 -27.35 30.02 -23.42
CA VAL A 1013 -26.59 31.04 -22.71
C VAL A 1013 -26.16 32.13 -23.70
N PRO A 1014 -26.57 33.40 -23.52
CA PRO A 1014 -26.14 34.48 -24.38
C PRO A 1014 -24.64 34.76 -24.15
N MET A 1015 -23.93 35.02 -25.24
CA MET A 1015 -22.51 35.33 -25.27
C MET A 1015 -22.26 36.56 -26.13
N SER A 1016 -21.43 37.47 -25.64
CA SER A 1016 -21.06 38.71 -26.32
C SER A 1016 -19.56 38.87 -26.33
N HIS A 1017 -18.96 39.06 -27.50
CA HIS A 1017 -17.51 39.18 -27.69
C HIS A 1017 -16.72 38.06 -26.99
N GLY A 1018 -17.17 36.82 -27.18
CA GLY A 1018 -16.57 35.63 -26.56
C GLY A 1018 -16.79 35.47 -25.05
N VAL A 1019 -17.53 36.37 -24.39
CA VAL A 1019 -17.79 36.33 -22.94
C VAL A 1019 -19.21 35.90 -22.62
N ALA A 1020 -19.36 34.91 -21.73
CA ALA A 1020 -20.64 34.43 -21.23
C ALA A 1020 -20.66 34.40 -19.69
N GLU A 1021 -21.79 34.81 -19.09
CA GLU A 1021 -22.04 34.75 -17.65
C GLU A 1021 -22.91 33.54 -17.33
N ILE A 1022 -22.46 32.71 -16.39
CA ILE A 1022 -23.05 31.40 -16.10
C ILE A 1022 -23.30 31.27 -14.60
N SER A 1023 -24.47 30.75 -14.23
CA SER A 1023 -24.72 30.25 -12.87
C SER A 1023 -24.77 28.72 -12.89
N LEU A 1024 -23.95 28.10 -12.05
CA LEU A 1024 -23.86 26.65 -11.90
C LEU A 1024 -24.36 26.25 -10.51
N PRO A 1025 -25.42 25.42 -10.41
CA PRO A 1025 -25.92 24.97 -9.12
C PRO A 1025 -24.85 24.15 -8.39
N THR A 1026 -25.03 23.95 -7.09
CA THR A 1026 -24.15 23.11 -6.26
C THR A 1026 -23.86 21.77 -6.92
N GLN A 1027 -22.58 21.45 -7.11
CA GLN A 1027 -22.12 20.23 -7.80
C GLN A 1027 -22.73 20.00 -9.20
N GLY A 1028 -23.25 21.04 -9.85
CA GLY A 1028 -23.86 20.97 -11.17
C GLY A 1028 -22.86 20.61 -12.28
N PHE A 1029 -23.40 19.97 -13.33
CA PHE A 1029 -22.70 19.64 -14.56
C PHE A 1029 -23.40 20.34 -15.73
N LEU A 1030 -22.70 21.21 -16.45
CA LEU A 1030 -23.23 21.96 -17.57
C LEU A 1030 -22.42 21.68 -18.82
N VAL A 1031 -23.09 21.37 -19.92
CA VAL A 1031 -22.48 21.29 -21.24
C VAL A 1031 -22.99 22.46 -22.08
N LEU A 1032 -22.07 23.27 -22.59
CA LEU A 1032 -22.31 24.35 -23.52
C LEU A 1032 -21.81 23.94 -24.90
N THR A 1033 -22.59 24.17 -25.95
CA THR A 1033 -22.20 23.85 -27.32
C THR A 1033 -22.26 25.11 -28.19
N LEU A 1034 -21.15 25.36 -28.90
CA LEU A 1034 -21.01 26.42 -29.90
C LEU A 1034 -20.88 25.79 -31.28
N ASP A 1035 -21.81 26.13 -32.17
CA ASP A 1035 -21.86 25.63 -33.54
C ASP A 1035 -21.05 26.52 -34.53
N GLU A 1036 -20.81 25.97 -35.72
CA GLU A 1036 -20.16 26.62 -36.87
C GLU A 1036 -18.72 27.13 -36.57
N VAL A 1037 -17.97 26.39 -35.76
CA VAL A 1037 -16.54 26.64 -35.51
C VAL A 1037 -15.65 25.92 -36.52
N LYS A 1038 -14.46 26.47 -36.78
CA LYS A 1038 -13.42 25.86 -37.61
C LYS A 1038 -12.15 25.65 -36.79
N LEU A 1039 -12.12 24.55 -36.06
CA LEU A 1039 -10.98 24.11 -35.27
C LEU A 1039 -10.07 23.22 -36.12
N ASP A 1040 -8.76 23.44 -36.02
CA ASP A 1040 -7.75 22.63 -36.69
C ASP A 1040 -6.80 22.02 -35.65
N VAL A 1041 -7.21 20.89 -35.07
CA VAL A 1041 -6.38 20.12 -34.13
C VAL A 1041 -5.65 19.04 -34.90
N LEU A 1042 -4.32 19.10 -34.89
CA LEU A 1042 -3.46 18.25 -35.71
C LEU A 1042 -3.83 16.76 -35.62
N THR A 1043 -4.00 16.25 -34.41
CA THR A 1043 -4.25 14.82 -34.12
C THR A 1043 -5.67 14.35 -34.45
N HIS A 1044 -6.62 15.26 -34.66
CA HIS A 1044 -8.04 14.93 -34.92
C HIS A 1044 -8.38 14.85 -36.42
N ARG A 1045 -7.42 15.21 -37.31
CA ARG A 1045 -7.62 15.29 -38.77
C ARG A 1045 -7.92 13.95 -39.45
N GLN A 1046 -7.59 12.83 -38.82
CA GLN A 1046 -7.82 11.50 -39.37
C GLN A 1046 -8.69 10.65 -38.45
N ALA A 1047 -9.61 9.91 -39.05
CA ALA A 1047 -10.42 8.93 -38.33
C ALA A 1047 -9.55 7.76 -37.84
N PRO A 1048 -9.77 7.27 -36.60
CA PRO A 1048 -9.09 6.09 -36.10
C PRO A 1048 -9.53 4.83 -36.83
N THR A 1049 -8.67 3.81 -36.78
CA THR A 1049 -9.04 2.46 -37.20
C THR A 1049 -10.02 1.86 -36.19
N ALA A 1050 -11.06 1.16 -36.67
CA ALA A 1050 -12.08 0.60 -35.80
C ALA A 1050 -11.58 -0.54 -34.89
N LYS A 1051 -10.61 -1.33 -35.37
CA LYS A 1051 -9.94 -2.43 -34.66
C LYS A 1051 -8.52 -2.60 -35.18
N THR A 1052 -7.61 -3.07 -34.32
CA THR A 1052 -6.23 -3.40 -34.68
C THR A 1052 -6.05 -4.91 -34.85
N SER A 1053 -5.07 -5.34 -35.65
CA SER A 1053 -4.75 -6.76 -35.83
C SER A 1053 -3.37 -7.07 -35.27
N LEU A 1054 -3.22 -8.22 -34.62
CA LEU A 1054 -1.90 -8.72 -34.23
C LEU A 1054 -1.16 -9.27 -35.46
N PRO A 1055 0.13 -8.97 -35.63
CA PRO A 1055 0.90 -9.45 -36.77
C PRO A 1055 1.20 -10.94 -36.62
N THR A 1056 1.17 -11.68 -37.73
CA THR A 1056 1.53 -13.11 -37.78
C THR A 1056 3.02 -13.36 -38.01
N LEU A 1057 3.77 -12.32 -38.35
CA LEU A 1057 5.21 -12.33 -38.55
C LEU A 1057 5.85 -11.21 -37.73
N PRO A 1058 7.12 -11.36 -37.29
CA PRO A 1058 7.85 -10.27 -36.66
C PRO A 1058 7.85 -9.01 -37.54
N VAL A 1059 7.50 -7.87 -36.94
CA VAL A 1059 7.44 -6.55 -37.59
C VAL A 1059 8.76 -5.81 -37.36
N MET A 1060 9.39 -6.00 -36.21
CA MET A 1060 10.70 -5.40 -35.93
C MET A 1060 11.80 -6.13 -36.71
N GLU A 1061 12.52 -5.39 -37.56
CA GLU A 1061 13.68 -5.90 -38.27
C GLU A 1061 14.82 -6.18 -37.30
N ARG A 1062 15.49 -7.33 -37.45
CA ARG A 1062 16.64 -7.73 -36.63
C ARG A 1062 17.77 -8.19 -37.54
N ARG A 1063 18.94 -7.57 -37.43
CA ARG A 1063 20.11 -7.86 -38.27
C ARG A 1063 21.32 -8.18 -37.40
N PRO A 1064 21.92 -9.38 -37.52
CA PRO A 1064 23.17 -9.70 -36.84
C PRO A 1064 24.29 -8.73 -37.23
N LEU A 1065 25.13 -8.36 -36.26
CA LEU A 1065 26.32 -7.52 -36.48
C LEU A 1065 27.56 -8.41 -36.62
N GLY A 1066 27.86 -8.83 -37.85
CA GLY A 1066 28.98 -9.73 -38.15
C GLY A 1066 28.98 -11.00 -37.30
N GLN A 1067 30.11 -11.28 -36.64
CA GLN A 1067 30.24 -12.39 -35.68
C GLN A 1067 30.05 -11.96 -34.21
N SER A 1068 29.66 -10.70 -33.96
CA SER A 1068 29.43 -10.23 -32.59
C SER A 1068 28.16 -10.87 -32.01
N PRO A 1069 28.01 -10.92 -30.67
CA PRO A 1069 26.78 -11.40 -30.03
C PRO A 1069 25.61 -10.39 -30.15
N TRP A 1070 25.83 -9.23 -30.77
CA TRP A 1070 24.89 -8.13 -30.83
C TRP A 1070 24.15 -8.07 -32.17
N GLN A 1071 23.00 -7.40 -32.15
CA GLN A 1071 22.13 -7.21 -33.30
C GLN A 1071 21.70 -5.75 -33.39
N ALA A 1072 21.54 -5.26 -34.61
CA ALA A 1072 20.83 -4.03 -34.88
C ALA A 1072 19.33 -4.33 -35.06
N LEU A 1073 18.49 -3.55 -34.41
CA LEU A 1073 17.04 -3.64 -34.48
C LEU A 1073 16.48 -2.37 -35.09
N ALA A 1074 15.41 -2.47 -35.87
CA ALA A 1074 14.71 -1.30 -36.39
C ALA A 1074 13.20 -1.51 -36.51
N THR A 1075 12.44 -0.42 -36.40
CA THR A 1075 10.99 -0.39 -36.62
C THR A 1075 10.53 1.00 -37.04
N ARG A 1076 9.28 1.09 -37.47
CA ARG A 1076 8.58 2.35 -37.73
C ARG A 1076 7.62 2.66 -36.60
N LEU A 1077 7.60 3.92 -36.18
CA LEU A 1077 6.62 4.52 -35.28
C LEU A 1077 5.72 5.43 -36.11
N ALA A 1078 4.44 5.10 -36.17
CA ALA A 1078 3.43 5.88 -36.88
C ALA A 1078 2.34 6.32 -35.89
N VAL A 1079 2.25 7.62 -35.67
CA VAL A 1079 1.28 8.25 -34.75
C VAL A 1079 0.37 9.23 -35.51
N PRO A 1080 -0.86 9.50 -35.03
CA PRO A 1080 -1.69 10.58 -35.59
C PRO A 1080 -0.89 11.88 -35.67
N PRO A 1081 -0.98 12.66 -36.76
CA PRO A 1081 -1.92 12.57 -37.86
C PRO A 1081 -1.50 11.68 -39.04
N PHE A 1082 -0.43 10.89 -38.91
CA PHE A 1082 0.11 10.04 -39.99
C PHE A 1082 0.50 10.82 -41.25
N LEU A 1083 0.93 12.07 -41.05
CA LEU A 1083 1.55 12.88 -42.10
C LEU A 1083 3.04 12.55 -42.26
N TRP A 1084 3.63 11.92 -41.24
CA TRP A 1084 5.00 11.40 -41.22
C TRP A 1084 5.03 10.08 -40.45
N GLN A 1085 6.16 9.39 -40.50
CA GLN A 1085 6.50 8.28 -39.60
C GLN A 1085 7.94 8.44 -39.11
N ASP A 1086 8.26 7.94 -37.92
CA ASP A 1086 9.63 7.89 -37.42
C ASP A 1086 10.20 6.49 -37.64
N PHE A 1087 11.37 6.40 -38.27
CA PHE A 1087 12.17 5.18 -38.32
C PHE A 1087 13.14 5.18 -37.14
N TYR A 1088 12.97 4.20 -36.26
CA TYR A 1088 13.77 4.04 -35.05
C TYR A 1088 14.65 2.81 -35.18
N ALA A 1089 15.97 2.98 -35.04
CA ALA A 1089 16.95 1.90 -35.09
C ALA A 1089 17.91 1.96 -33.89
N TYR A 1090 18.31 0.82 -33.34
CA TYR A 1090 19.22 0.74 -32.20
C TYR A 1090 20.03 -0.56 -32.18
N VAL A 1091 21.09 -0.59 -31.38
CA VAL A 1091 21.92 -1.79 -31.16
C VAL A 1091 21.65 -2.34 -29.77
N ASN A 1092 21.38 -3.64 -29.64
CA ASN A 1092 21.06 -4.28 -28.34
C ASN A 1092 22.24 -4.53 -27.39
N CYS A 1093 23.34 -3.78 -27.57
CA CYS A 1093 24.57 -3.90 -26.79
C CYS A 1093 24.53 -3.03 -25.53
N GLY A 1094 25.47 -3.24 -24.61
CA GLY A 1094 25.66 -2.43 -23.41
C GLY A 1094 26.67 -1.30 -23.57
N LEU A 1095 26.77 -0.49 -22.53
CA LEU A 1095 27.63 0.69 -22.44
C LEU A 1095 29.09 0.41 -22.83
N HIS A 1096 29.63 -0.76 -22.44
CA HIS A 1096 31.03 -1.13 -22.65
C HIS A 1096 31.27 -1.99 -23.89
N ASP A 1097 30.21 -2.31 -24.63
CA ASP A 1097 30.26 -3.25 -25.75
C ASP A 1097 30.50 -2.58 -27.11
N ALA A 1098 30.40 -1.26 -27.18
CA ALA A 1098 30.66 -0.48 -28.37
C ALA A 1098 31.18 0.92 -28.01
N LYS A 1099 31.89 1.53 -28.97
CA LYS A 1099 32.42 2.91 -28.87
C LYS A 1099 31.62 3.90 -29.73
N ALA A 1100 31.12 3.43 -30.87
CA ALA A 1100 30.32 4.20 -31.79
C ALA A 1100 29.41 3.28 -32.60
N ALA A 1101 28.30 3.82 -33.10
CA ALA A 1101 27.44 3.19 -34.09
C ALA A 1101 27.18 4.16 -35.24
N VAL A 1102 27.03 3.64 -36.44
CA VAL A 1102 26.75 4.40 -37.66
C VAL A 1102 25.56 3.76 -38.36
N LEU A 1103 24.48 4.52 -38.54
CA LEU A 1103 23.34 4.16 -39.37
C LEU A 1103 23.56 4.69 -40.78
N HIS A 1104 23.54 3.79 -41.76
CA HIS A 1104 23.42 4.11 -43.18
C HIS A 1104 21.98 3.86 -43.60
N TYR A 1105 21.34 4.83 -44.25
CA TYR A 1105 19.95 4.68 -44.67
C TYR A 1105 19.63 5.44 -45.95
N ARG A 1106 18.55 5.05 -46.62
CA ARG A 1106 18.00 5.72 -47.79
C ARG A 1106 16.48 5.65 -47.74
N ILE A 1107 15.83 6.78 -48.00
CA ILE A 1107 14.36 6.93 -48.04
C ILE A 1107 13.93 6.99 -49.50
N GLY A 1108 13.10 6.03 -49.94
CA GLY A 1108 12.68 5.86 -51.33
C GLY A 1108 13.87 5.80 -52.29
N ASP A 1109 13.78 6.56 -53.38
CA ASP A 1109 14.86 6.74 -54.36
C ASP A 1109 15.80 7.93 -54.04
N GLY A 1110 15.72 8.47 -52.82
CA GLY A 1110 16.56 9.57 -52.37
C GLY A 1110 18.05 9.21 -52.25
N PRO A 1111 18.93 10.19 -51.95
CA PRO A 1111 20.34 9.94 -51.73
C PRO A 1111 20.59 9.14 -50.44
N ALA A 1112 21.64 8.32 -50.44
CA ALA A 1112 22.11 7.65 -49.23
C ALA A 1112 22.52 8.68 -48.16
N GLN A 1113 22.11 8.42 -46.92
CA GLN A 1113 22.36 9.23 -45.73
C GLN A 1113 23.21 8.45 -44.73
N ARG A 1114 23.88 9.18 -43.83
CA ARG A 1114 24.71 8.62 -42.76
C ARG A 1114 24.47 9.40 -41.46
N GLN A 1115 24.20 8.70 -40.37
CA GLN A 1115 24.16 9.27 -39.03
C GLN A 1115 25.08 8.47 -38.10
N GLU A 1116 25.81 9.15 -37.23
CA GLU A 1116 26.78 8.54 -36.31
C GLU A 1116 26.49 8.96 -34.87
N VAL A 1117 26.60 7.99 -33.96
CA VAL A 1117 26.45 8.18 -32.51
C VAL A 1117 27.68 7.61 -31.82
N THR A 1118 28.38 8.45 -31.05
CA THR A 1118 29.64 8.12 -30.37
C THR A 1118 29.50 8.01 -28.85
N HIS A 1119 28.26 7.90 -28.36
CA HIS A 1119 27.93 7.75 -26.95
C HIS A 1119 26.82 6.71 -26.79
N PHE A 1120 26.79 6.01 -25.67
CA PHE A 1120 25.66 5.16 -25.30
C PHE A 1120 24.50 6.05 -24.82
N PRO A 1121 23.24 5.74 -25.15
CA PRO A 1121 22.75 4.60 -25.93
C PRO A 1121 23.00 4.73 -27.45
N PHE A 1122 23.28 3.61 -28.13
CA PHE A 1122 23.56 3.58 -29.57
C PHE A 1122 22.27 3.41 -30.37
N GLU A 1123 21.59 4.53 -30.61
CA GLU A 1123 20.26 4.57 -31.24
C GLU A 1123 20.04 5.78 -32.16
N PHE A 1124 19.08 5.66 -33.07
CA PHE A 1124 18.83 6.60 -34.16
C PHE A 1124 17.32 6.75 -34.37
N SER A 1125 16.89 8.00 -34.55
CA SER A 1125 15.51 8.33 -34.91
C SER A 1125 15.52 9.21 -36.16
N VAL A 1126 14.91 8.73 -37.24
CA VAL A 1126 14.86 9.41 -38.53
C VAL A 1126 13.39 9.67 -38.89
N GLN A 1127 13.01 10.94 -39.01
CA GLN A 1127 11.68 11.30 -39.48
C GLN A 1127 11.58 11.08 -40.99
N VAL A 1128 10.47 10.47 -41.42
CA VAL A 1128 10.18 10.15 -42.82
C VAL A 1128 8.88 10.84 -43.23
N GLU A 1129 9.03 11.89 -44.03
CA GLU A 1129 7.95 12.80 -44.45
C GLU A 1129 6.91 12.14 -45.37
N ASP A 1130 7.30 11.14 -46.15
CA ASP A 1130 6.36 10.30 -46.89
C ASP A 1130 6.16 8.98 -46.12
N PRO A 1131 5.02 8.78 -45.44
CA PRO A 1131 4.73 7.55 -44.70
C PRO A 1131 4.75 6.28 -45.56
N GLN A 1132 4.62 6.41 -46.88
CA GLN A 1132 4.66 5.28 -47.82
C GLN A 1132 6.07 4.98 -48.34
N ALA A 1133 7.05 5.86 -48.12
CA ALA A 1133 8.41 5.64 -48.59
C ALA A 1133 9.03 4.39 -47.97
N THR A 1134 9.71 3.60 -48.80
CA THR A 1134 10.53 2.48 -48.34
C THR A 1134 11.81 2.99 -47.72
N ILE A 1135 12.32 2.32 -46.68
CA ILE A 1135 13.58 2.66 -46.05
C ILE A 1135 14.50 1.45 -46.20
N THR A 1136 15.63 1.63 -46.87
CA THR A 1136 16.73 0.65 -46.86
C THR A 1136 17.79 1.14 -45.90
N TRP A 1137 18.25 0.28 -45.00
CA TRP A 1137 19.24 0.65 -43.99
C TRP A 1137 20.25 -0.47 -43.74
N ASP A 1138 21.41 -0.10 -43.23
CA ASP A 1138 22.42 -0.98 -42.64
C ASP A 1138 23.13 -0.23 -41.49
N MET A 1139 23.85 -0.97 -40.65
CA MET A 1139 24.47 -0.40 -39.46
C MET A 1139 25.86 -0.98 -39.23
N GLU A 1140 26.77 -0.13 -38.82
CA GLU A 1140 28.12 -0.51 -38.41
C GLU A 1140 28.35 -0.08 -36.96
N VAL A 1141 28.99 -0.94 -36.17
CA VAL A 1141 29.27 -0.71 -34.75
C VAL A 1141 30.75 -0.92 -34.49
N GLN A 1142 31.39 0.08 -33.88
CA GLN A 1142 32.78 0.00 -33.48
C GLN A 1142 32.88 -0.73 -32.13
N LEU A 1143 33.45 -1.93 -32.15
CA LEU A 1143 33.67 -2.76 -30.97
C LEU A 1143 34.78 -2.18 -30.07
N PRO A 1144 34.92 -2.66 -28.82
CA PRO A 1144 35.89 -2.11 -27.86
C PRO A 1144 37.34 -2.24 -28.34
N ASP A 1145 37.65 -3.27 -29.13
CA ASP A 1145 38.96 -3.50 -29.76
C ASP A 1145 39.26 -2.58 -30.95
N GLY A 1146 38.29 -1.73 -31.35
CA GLY A 1146 38.41 -0.77 -32.45
C GLY A 1146 37.98 -1.31 -33.81
N THR A 1147 37.64 -2.59 -33.92
CA THR A 1147 37.11 -3.20 -35.16
C THR A 1147 35.65 -2.78 -35.40
N TRP A 1148 35.21 -2.82 -36.66
CA TRP A 1148 33.82 -2.50 -37.03
C TRP A 1148 33.06 -3.77 -37.39
N ALA A 1149 31.98 -4.05 -36.66
CA ALA A 1149 31.01 -5.07 -36.99
C ALA A 1149 29.88 -4.45 -37.82
N LYS A 1150 29.53 -5.06 -38.95
CA LYS A 1150 28.50 -4.54 -39.88
C LYS A 1150 27.31 -5.48 -39.94
N THR A 1151 26.12 -4.93 -40.16
CA THR A 1151 24.96 -5.75 -40.51
C THR A 1151 25.19 -6.42 -41.86
N ALA A 1152 24.67 -7.63 -42.04
CA ALA A 1152 24.65 -8.25 -43.37
C ALA A 1152 23.92 -7.33 -44.35
N GLN A 1153 24.52 -7.10 -45.53
CA GLN A 1153 23.82 -6.36 -46.60
C GLN A 1153 22.58 -7.16 -47.02
N PRO A 1154 21.43 -6.49 -47.19
CA PRO A 1154 20.18 -7.14 -47.55
C PRO A 1154 20.25 -7.86 -48.90
#